data_AF-A0A3M2E0I6-F1
#
_entry.id   AF-A0A3M2E0I6-F1
#
_cell.length_a   1.000
_cell.length_b   1.000
_cell.length_c   1.000
_cell.angle_alpha   90.00
_cell.angle_beta   90.00
_cell.angle_gamma   90.00
#
_symmetry.space_group_name_H-M   'P 1'
#
loop_
_entity.id
_entity.type
_entity.pdbx_description
1 polymer ?
#
loop_
_entity_poly.entity_id
_entity_poly.type
_entity_poly.pdbx_seq_one_letter_code
_entity_poly.pdbx_strand_id
1 'polypeptide(L)'
;LKRVIVDEIHALAESKRGEQLSLLLSRLGTLSPGLRRVGLSATVARPFDLARFLSADAPKIVLADPGPAPDISMLETAAPPPWAGGGGRHAVPEVLELVRRHRTTLIFHNTRAQAELFFHALWMANDEALPIGIHHGALAREQRHRVEAAMAEGALRAVVCTGTLDLGIDWGDVDLVVQIGAPRNVKRLVQRIGRANHRYNAPSRAVIVPANRFEVLECIAALEAAADNDLEGEPTDGGGLDVLCQHILATAAAGPFDADALFAEVQSAGPYRRLDRATFDACLEYVATGGYALGAYDRYQRLMRDGDGRWRLRDPRSARSVRMNLGTIIDTDRLKVRLRGRRGGKPLGEIEEAFAATLSPGDTFLFGGEIVRYEGMREMVVEVSRRPDRAPKIAVYAGTKFATSTTLCARILDICQNPDTRDMPEATRAWLELQKRLSRLPAPDRLLVESFPFNGREHLCLYGFAGRNAMQTLGLLLTRSMEERGKAPLSFVATDYALLVSGLLRVEDVASLLDPAELRRGFDDWLAANAVMKRTFRQVAIIAGLIERNLPGGRRTGRQASFSSDILYETLRRHDPGHLLLRVTRQEALRGLVDYGRIEELLARIGDRVDLVRTDRPTPFAAPLFLEMGWVPIEGQGRERLLADAMDRLMQDAGLDMLPGDLPSGTVPA
;
A
#
# COMPACT_ATOMS: atom_id res chain seq x y z
N LEU A 1 -23.80 28.91 -8.63
CA LEU A 1 -22.33 28.69 -8.44
C LEU A 1 -21.63 29.10 -9.73
N LYS A 2 -20.46 29.74 -9.73
CA LYS A 2 -19.79 30.17 -10.99
C LYS A 2 -18.39 29.58 -11.19
N ARG A 3 -17.73 29.17 -10.11
CA ARG A 3 -16.35 28.67 -10.14
C ARG A 3 -16.19 27.54 -9.12
N VAL A 4 -15.37 26.56 -9.44
CA VAL A 4 -14.86 25.55 -8.50
C VAL A 4 -13.35 25.51 -8.61
N ILE A 5 -12.68 25.56 -7.46
CA ILE A 5 -11.24 25.39 -7.34
C ILE A 5 -11.01 24.02 -6.68
N VAL A 6 -10.24 23.18 -7.35
CA VAL A 6 -9.77 21.89 -6.85
C VAL A 6 -8.30 22.05 -6.54
N ASP A 7 -8.01 22.30 -5.29
CA ASP A 7 -6.63 22.37 -4.81
C ASP A 7 -6.01 20.97 -4.73
N GLU A 8 -4.69 20.88 -4.95
CA GLU A 8 -3.92 19.63 -4.95
C GLU A 8 -4.55 18.50 -5.78
N ILE A 9 -5.02 18.83 -7.00
CA ILE A 9 -5.80 17.90 -7.83
C ILE A 9 -5.07 16.59 -8.14
N HIS A 10 -3.74 16.60 -8.19
CA HIS A 10 -2.91 15.42 -8.39
C HIS A 10 -3.06 14.37 -7.27
N ALA A 11 -3.42 14.79 -6.05
CA ALA A 11 -3.59 13.90 -4.91
C ALA A 11 -4.92 13.13 -4.97
N LEU A 12 -5.85 13.63 -5.79
CA LEU A 12 -7.16 13.02 -5.99
C LEU A 12 -7.21 12.17 -7.26
N ALA A 13 -6.52 12.60 -8.32
CA ALA A 13 -6.64 12.02 -9.66
C ALA A 13 -6.33 10.51 -9.75
N GLU A 14 -5.45 10.01 -8.90
CA GLU A 14 -5.01 8.61 -8.85
C GLU A 14 -5.85 7.76 -7.87
N SER A 15 -7.08 8.20 -7.55
CA SER A 15 -7.92 7.52 -6.55
C SER A 15 -9.40 7.49 -6.95
N LYS A 16 -10.13 6.49 -6.43
CA LYS A 16 -11.61 6.44 -6.50
C LYS A 16 -12.28 7.68 -5.92
N ARG A 17 -11.63 8.37 -4.98
CA ARG A 17 -12.11 9.66 -4.45
C ARG A 17 -12.08 10.74 -5.53
N GLY A 18 -11.02 10.79 -6.33
CA GLY A 18 -10.94 11.66 -7.49
C GLY A 18 -11.96 11.31 -8.56
N GLU A 19 -12.15 10.02 -8.85
CA GLU A 19 -13.18 9.57 -9.81
C GLU A 19 -14.57 10.06 -9.42
N GLN A 20 -14.95 9.89 -8.15
CA GLN A 20 -16.21 10.40 -7.61
C GLN A 20 -16.29 11.93 -7.71
N LEU A 21 -15.20 12.65 -7.41
CA LEU A 21 -15.15 14.11 -7.55
C LEU A 21 -15.35 14.53 -9.03
N SER A 22 -14.71 13.86 -9.98
CA SER A 22 -14.82 14.17 -11.41
C SER A 22 -16.26 13.99 -11.91
N LEU A 23 -16.95 12.92 -11.49
CA LEU A 23 -18.38 12.72 -11.75
C LEU A 23 -19.25 13.83 -11.12
N LEU A 24 -18.97 14.22 -9.88
CA LEU A 24 -19.69 15.31 -9.22
C LEU A 24 -19.47 16.66 -9.90
N LEU A 25 -18.25 16.95 -10.37
CA LEU A 25 -17.91 18.16 -11.12
C LEU A 25 -18.60 18.19 -12.49
N SER A 26 -18.69 17.04 -13.15
CA SER A 26 -19.48 16.87 -14.37
C SER A 26 -20.94 17.27 -14.14
N ARG A 27 -21.60 16.65 -13.17
CA ARG A 27 -22.98 16.95 -12.78
C ARG A 27 -23.21 18.41 -12.42
N LEU A 28 -22.28 19.00 -11.67
CA LEU A 28 -22.35 20.42 -11.31
C LEU A 28 -22.24 21.34 -12.54
N GLY A 29 -21.55 20.89 -13.59
CA GLY A 29 -21.51 21.56 -14.89
C GLY A 29 -22.87 21.55 -15.59
N THR A 30 -23.58 20.42 -15.56
CA THR A 30 -24.96 20.31 -16.08
C THR A 30 -25.92 21.22 -15.31
N LEU A 31 -25.84 21.22 -13.97
CA LEU A 31 -26.70 22.02 -13.10
C LEU A 31 -26.38 23.51 -13.13
N SER A 32 -25.17 23.88 -13.54
CA SER A 32 -24.71 25.26 -13.58
C SER A 32 -23.93 25.53 -14.88
N PRO A 33 -24.63 25.69 -16.03
CA PRO A 33 -24.00 25.97 -17.31
C PRO A 33 -23.04 27.17 -17.22
N GLY A 34 -21.84 27.03 -17.82
CA GLY A 34 -20.79 28.04 -17.76
C GLY A 34 -19.92 28.00 -16.49
N LEU A 35 -20.06 26.99 -15.64
CA LEU A 35 -19.18 26.75 -14.49
C LEU A 35 -17.72 26.64 -14.93
N ARG A 36 -16.84 27.45 -14.33
CA ARG A 36 -15.39 27.33 -14.53
C ARG A 36 -14.76 26.41 -13.48
N ARG A 37 -13.96 25.46 -13.92
CA ARG A 37 -13.18 24.56 -13.05
C ARG A 37 -11.71 24.98 -13.10
N VAL A 38 -11.06 25.09 -11.96
CA VAL A 38 -9.62 25.38 -11.84
C VAL A 38 -9.01 24.30 -10.97
N GLY A 39 -8.01 23.58 -11.48
CA GLY A 39 -7.21 22.64 -10.72
C GLY A 39 -5.86 23.26 -10.38
N LEU A 40 -5.40 23.10 -9.14
CA LEU A 40 -4.07 23.55 -8.70
C LEU A 40 -3.22 22.31 -8.38
N SER A 41 -1.95 22.36 -8.77
CA SER A 41 -0.99 21.30 -8.49
C SER A 41 0.43 21.83 -8.59
N ALA A 42 1.30 21.44 -7.67
CA ALA A 42 2.72 21.80 -7.70
C ALA A 42 3.53 20.93 -8.68
N THR A 43 3.35 19.61 -8.63
CA THR A 43 4.22 18.65 -9.34
C THR A 43 3.38 17.65 -10.14
N VAL A 44 3.51 17.66 -11.47
CA VAL A 44 2.71 16.81 -12.36
C VAL A 44 3.56 16.25 -13.50
N ALA A 45 3.77 14.93 -13.49
CA ALA A 45 4.48 14.24 -14.57
C ALA A 45 3.71 14.30 -15.90
N ARG A 46 2.37 14.16 -15.84
CA ARG A 46 1.47 14.10 -17.01
C ARG A 46 0.42 15.21 -16.95
N PRO A 47 0.79 16.48 -17.17
CA PRO A 47 -0.11 17.61 -16.96
C PRO A 47 -1.35 17.57 -17.86
N PHE A 48 -1.24 17.03 -19.07
CA PHE A 48 -2.37 16.84 -19.97
C PHE A 48 -3.39 15.80 -19.46
N ASP A 49 -2.93 14.71 -18.84
CA ASP A 49 -3.82 13.69 -18.30
C ASP A 49 -4.53 14.23 -17.05
N LEU A 50 -3.81 14.93 -16.17
CA LEU A 50 -4.40 15.60 -15.02
C LEU A 50 -5.38 16.72 -15.41
N ALA A 51 -5.08 17.45 -16.48
CA ALA A 51 -6.01 18.42 -17.06
C ALA A 51 -7.30 17.70 -17.54
N ARG A 52 -7.16 16.60 -18.30
CA ARG A 52 -8.29 15.79 -18.76
C ARG A 52 -9.11 15.19 -17.63
N PHE A 53 -8.48 14.85 -16.51
CA PHE A 53 -9.17 14.40 -15.31
C PHE A 53 -10.17 15.46 -14.78
N LEU A 54 -9.81 16.75 -14.84
CA LEU A 54 -10.67 17.87 -14.43
C LEU A 54 -11.85 18.11 -15.40
N SER A 55 -11.63 17.89 -16.70
CA SER A 55 -12.63 18.03 -17.76
C SER A 55 -12.21 17.27 -19.01
N ALA A 56 -13.15 16.53 -19.63
CA ALA A 56 -12.87 15.74 -20.84
C ALA A 56 -12.28 16.54 -22.01
N ASP A 57 -12.59 17.85 -22.12
CA ASP A 57 -12.16 18.73 -23.22
C ASP A 57 -10.71 19.24 -23.11
N ALA A 58 -9.89 18.65 -22.22
CA ALA A 58 -8.48 19.00 -22.02
C ALA A 58 -8.25 20.51 -21.76
N PRO A 59 -8.45 20.99 -20.51
CA PRO A 59 -8.39 22.41 -20.18
C PRO A 59 -7.02 23.04 -20.42
N LYS A 60 -7.01 24.36 -20.61
CA LYS A 60 -5.79 25.18 -20.68
C LYS A 60 -4.93 24.96 -19.43
N ILE A 61 -3.68 24.56 -19.64
CA ILE A 61 -2.67 24.45 -18.59
C ILE A 61 -1.95 25.79 -18.47
N VAL A 62 -1.83 26.29 -17.24
CA VAL A 62 -1.03 27.49 -16.92
C VAL A 62 0.13 27.01 -16.08
N LEU A 63 1.34 27.18 -16.58
CA LEU A 63 2.57 26.89 -15.84
C LEU A 63 3.00 28.15 -15.09
N ALA A 64 3.25 28.00 -13.79
CA ALA A 64 3.90 29.03 -12.98
C ALA A 64 5.41 28.86 -13.04
N ASP A 65 6.15 29.91 -12.70
CA ASP A 65 7.59 29.83 -12.48
C ASP A 65 7.86 28.86 -11.31
N PRO A 66 8.71 27.82 -11.50
CA PRO A 66 9.01 26.83 -10.48
C PRO A 66 9.79 27.41 -9.28
N GLY A 67 10.34 28.62 -9.39
CA GLY A 67 11.18 29.20 -8.35
C GLY A 67 12.57 28.55 -8.29
N PRO A 68 13.33 28.76 -7.19
CA PRO A 68 14.66 28.20 -7.05
C PRO A 68 14.62 26.67 -6.91
N ALA A 69 15.63 26.00 -7.47
CA ALA A 69 15.80 24.55 -7.30
C ALA A 69 15.93 24.19 -5.82
N PRO A 70 15.33 23.06 -5.37
CA PRO A 70 15.44 22.63 -4.00
C PRO A 70 16.87 22.20 -3.66
N ASP A 71 17.29 22.50 -2.43
CA ASP A 71 18.57 22.08 -1.86
C ASP A 71 18.35 20.75 -1.11
N ILE A 72 18.63 19.65 -1.80
CA ILE A 72 18.35 18.30 -1.33
C ILE A 72 19.64 17.49 -1.30
N SER A 73 19.93 16.85 -0.18
CA SER A 73 21.10 15.99 -0.02
C SER A 73 20.79 14.71 0.75
N MET A 74 21.70 13.75 0.69
CA MET A 74 21.68 12.58 1.56
C MET A 74 22.47 12.89 2.83
N LEU A 75 21.97 12.47 4.00
CA LEU A 75 22.67 12.66 5.27
C LEU A 75 23.95 11.82 5.31
N GLU A 76 25.06 12.48 5.58
CA GLU A 76 26.29 11.81 5.97
C GLU A 76 26.19 11.33 7.42
N THR A 77 26.42 10.04 7.64
CA THR A 77 26.35 9.40 8.96
C THR A 77 27.70 8.80 9.35
N ALA A 78 28.04 8.85 10.64
CA ALA A 78 29.32 8.31 11.11
C ALA A 78 29.40 6.78 10.97
N ALA A 79 28.26 6.10 11.13
CA ALA A 79 28.12 4.68 10.90
C ALA A 79 27.35 4.41 9.59
N PRO A 80 27.75 3.40 8.79
CA PRO A 80 26.99 3.05 7.60
C PRO A 80 25.60 2.51 7.99
N PRO A 81 24.59 2.68 7.12
CA PRO A 81 23.28 2.10 7.35
C PRO A 81 23.34 0.58 7.59
N PRO A 82 22.46 0.02 8.43
CA PRO A 82 22.39 -1.41 8.68
C PRO A 82 21.98 -2.18 7.43
N TRP A 83 22.17 -3.50 7.43
CA TRP A 83 21.84 -4.34 6.26
C TRP A 83 20.34 -4.42 6.00
N ALA A 84 19.52 -4.46 7.07
CA ALA A 84 18.07 -4.45 6.98
C ALA A 84 17.45 -3.78 8.22
N GLY A 85 16.15 -3.45 8.14
CA GLY A 85 15.30 -3.26 9.33
C GLY A 85 15.59 -2.07 10.27
N GLY A 86 16.36 -1.05 9.86
CA GLY A 86 16.85 -0.01 10.77
C GLY A 86 15.91 1.16 11.09
N GLY A 87 14.91 1.44 10.24
CA GLY A 87 13.99 2.58 10.41
C GLY A 87 14.65 3.95 10.61
N GLY A 88 15.93 4.10 10.18
CA GLY A 88 16.75 5.30 10.37
C GLY A 88 17.41 5.45 11.75
N ARG A 89 17.23 4.51 12.69
CA ARG A 89 17.69 4.66 14.10
C ARG A 89 19.19 4.93 14.25
N HIS A 90 20.02 4.39 13.36
CA HIS A 90 21.47 4.59 13.37
C HIS A 90 21.87 6.05 13.19
N ALA A 91 21.02 6.88 12.58
CA ALA A 91 21.27 8.28 12.26
C ALA A 91 20.62 9.26 13.26
N VAL A 92 20.08 8.76 14.39
CA VAL A 92 19.43 9.60 15.41
C VAL A 92 20.34 10.73 15.91
N PRO A 93 21.63 10.50 16.21
CA PRO A 93 22.53 11.58 16.66
C PRO A 93 22.67 12.70 15.62
N GLU A 94 22.86 12.35 14.35
CA GLU A 94 23.02 13.29 13.24
C GLU A 94 21.71 14.02 12.93
N VAL A 95 20.57 13.34 13.04
CA VAL A 95 19.25 13.99 12.89
C VAL A 95 18.98 14.97 14.04
N LEU A 96 19.36 14.66 15.29
CA LEU A 96 19.27 15.64 16.40
C LEU A 96 20.15 16.86 16.13
N GLU A 97 21.32 16.67 15.55
CA GLU A 97 22.19 17.78 15.16
C GLU A 97 21.57 18.68 14.08
N LEU A 98 20.89 18.08 13.09
CA LEU A 98 20.10 18.86 12.14
C LEU A 98 19.00 19.66 12.84
N VAL A 99 18.27 19.05 13.79
CA VAL A 99 17.24 19.73 14.57
C VAL A 99 17.82 20.88 15.41
N ARG A 100 19.04 20.77 15.93
CA ARG A 100 19.71 21.87 16.65
C ARG A 100 20.03 23.07 15.76
N ARG A 101 20.43 22.81 14.51
CA ARG A 101 20.83 23.85 13.55
C ARG A 101 19.66 24.59 12.92
N HIS A 102 18.46 24.01 12.96
CA HIS A 102 17.27 24.51 12.30
C HIS A 102 16.18 24.89 13.33
N ARG A 103 15.38 25.91 13.03
CA ARG A 103 14.28 26.39 13.88
C ARG A 103 13.19 25.34 14.03
N THR A 104 12.70 24.78 12.93
CA THR A 104 11.58 23.86 12.85
C THR A 104 11.80 22.79 11.78
N THR A 105 12.04 21.55 12.21
CA THR A 105 12.28 20.41 11.30
C THR A 105 11.08 19.48 11.21
N LEU A 106 10.64 19.14 9.99
CA LEU A 106 9.68 18.04 9.78
C LEU A 106 10.42 16.75 9.46
N ILE A 107 10.20 15.70 10.25
CA ILE A 107 10.86 14.39 10.09
C ILE A 107 9.83 13.38 9.60
N PHE A 108 9.84 13.07 8.30
CA PHE A 108 8.88 12.17 7.68
C PHE A 108 9.28 10.70 7.75
N HIS A 109 8.32 9.86 8.09
CA HIS A 109 8.39 8.40 7.92
C HIS A 109 7.27 7.90 7.01
N ASN A 110 7.52 6.75 6.37
CA ASN A 110 6.55 6.12 5.48
C ASN A 110 5.44 5.38 6.22
N THR A 111 5.67 4.95 7.46
CA THR A 111 4.68 4.20 8.26
C THR A 111 4.55 4.76 9.67
N ARG A 112 3.36 4.58 10.26
CA ARG A 112 3.06 5.00 11.64
C ARG A 112 3.96 4.28 12.66
N ALA A 113 4.15 2.98 12.49
CA ALA A 113 5.03 2.18 13.35
C ALA A 113 6.48 2.71 13.35
N GLN A 114 7.02 3.04 12.17
CA GLN A 114 8.38 3.59 12.09
C GLN A 114 8.47 5.00 12.68
N ALA A 115 7.47 5.85 12.47
CA ALA A 115 7.41 7.17 13.10
C ALA A 115 7.46 7.07 14.63
N GLU A 116 6.68 6.17 15.23
CA GLU A 116 6.67 5.92 16.67
C GLU A 116 8.01 5.37 17.18
N LEU A 117 8.57 4.37 16.48
CA LEU A 117 9.84 3.74 16.83
C LEU A 117 11.03 4.70 16.72
N PHE A 118 10.99 5.64 15.78
CA PHE A 118 12.01 6.66 15.58
C PHE A 118 11.82 7.82 16.56
N PHE A 119 10.60 8.30 16.76
CA PHE A 119 10.29 9.32 17.77
C PHE A 119 10.75 8.88 19.16
N HIS A 120 10.50 7.63 19.54
CA HIS A 120 11.00 7.09 20.80
C HIS A 120 12.53 7.08 20.88
N ALA A 121 13.22 6.68 19.80
CA ALA A 121 14.68 6.68 19.77
C ALA A 121 15.25 8.12 19.85
N LEU A 122 14.64 9.05 19.12
CA LEU A 122 14.96 10.47 19.15
C LEU A 122 14.76 11.05 20.55
N TRP A 123 13.65 10.71 21.20
CA TRP A 123 13.33 11.13 22.57
C TRP A 123 14.35 10.62 23.58
N MET A 124 14.75 9.35 23.49
CA MET A 124 15.73 8.76 24.40
C MET A 124 17.14 9.33 24.24
N ALA A 125 17.48 9.85 23.05
CA ALA A 125 18.78 10.48 22.77
C ALA A 125 18.75 12.02 22.94
N ASN A 126 17.60 12.61 23.30
CA ASN A 126 17.41 14.05 23.38
C ASN A 126 17.83 14.61 24.76
N ASP A 127 19.14 14.63 25.02
CA ASP A 127 19.71 15.08 26.31
C ASP A 127 19.39 16.56 26.62
N GLU A 128 19.20 17.39 25.59
CA GLU A 128 18.89 18.83 25.70
C GLU A 128 17.40 19.11 25.89
N ALA A 129 16.55 18.08 25.91
CA ALA A 129 15.11 18.21 26.00
C ALA A 129 14.52 19.17 24.94
N LEU A 130 15.05 19.13 23.71
CA LEU A 130 14.51 19.88 22.58
C LEU A 130 13.01 19.56 22.42
N PRO A 131 12.14 20.57 22.21
CA PRO A 131 10.71 20.33 22.11
C PRO A 131 10.39 19.61 20.80
N ILE A 132 10.15 18.31 20.88
CA ILE A 132 9.84 17.45 19.74
C ILE A 132 8.44 16.84 19.88
N GLY A 133 7.70 16.78 18.78
CA GLY A 133 6.35 16.23 18.71
C GLY A 133 6.24 15.03 17.76
N ILE A 134 5.12 14.32 17.83
CA ILE A 134 4.75 13.26 16.87
C ILE A 134 3.35 13.52 16.29
N HIS A 135 3.19 13.30 14.98
CA HIS A 135 1.93 13.54 14.27
C HIS A 135 1.59 12.45 13.25
N HIS A 136 0.53 11.67 13.52
CA HIS A 136 -0.06 10.73 12.57
C HIS A 136 -1.55 10.45 12.86
N GLY A 137 -2.26 9.92 11.86
CA GLY A 137 -3.72 9.77 11.89
C GLY A 137 -4.29 8.70 12.84
N ALA A 138 -3.46 8.07 13.69
CA ALA A 138 -3.92 7.16 14.74
C ALA A 138 -3.99 7.84 16.13
N LEU A 139 -3.38 9.02 16.26
CA LEU A 139 -3.44 9.83 17.48
C LEU A 139 -4.82 10.47 17.64
N ALA A 140 -5.25 10.63 18.90
CA ALA A 140 -6.47 11.33 19.25
C ALA A 140 -6.50 12.75 18.66
N ARG A 141 -7.69 13.23 18.29
CA ARG A 141 -7.87 14.55 17.66
C ARG A 141 -7.31 15.68 18.52
N GLU A 142 -7.53 15.59 19.83
CA GLU A 142 -7.05 16.57 20.80
C GLU A 142 -5.52 16.59 20.93
N GLN A 143 -4.85 15.47 20.65
CA GLN A 143 -3.39 15.40 20.62
C GLN A 143 -2.85 15.99 19.32
N ARG A 144 -3.47 15.67 18.17
CA ARG A 144 -3.10 16.26 16.88
C ARG A 144 -3.23 17.77 16.88
N HIS A 145 -4.39 18.29 17.31
CA HIS A 145 -4.60 19.75 17.42
C HIS A 145 -3.59 20.43 18.35
N ARG A 146 -3.11 19.77 19.41
CA ARG A 146 -2.09 20.32 20.31
C ARG A 146 -0.73 20.44 19.62
N VAL A 147 -0.34 19.43 18.84
CA VAL A 147 0.90 19.46 18.06
C VAL A 147 0.79 20.50 16.94
N GLU A 148 -0.35 20.55 16.24
CA GLU A 148 -0.66 21.54 15.20
C GLU A 148 -0.57 22.98 15.76
N ALA A 149 -1.17 23.25 16.92
CA ALA A 149 -1.10 24.56 17.57
C ALA A 149 0.32 24.93 18.02
N ALA A 150 1.04 24.01 18.69
CA ALA A 150 2.41 24.25 19.12
C ALA A 150 3.37 24.48 17.94
N MET A 151 3.11 23.84 16.79
CA MET A 151 3.86 24.07 15.56
C MET A 151 3.57 25.46 14.96
N ALA A 152 2.29 25.86 14.89
CA ALA A 152 1.89 27.18 14.41
C ALA A 152 2.44 28.32 15.29
N GLU A 153 2.63 28.08 16.59
CA GLU A 153 3.23 29.00 17.55
C GLU A 153 4.78 29.01 17.50
N GLY A 154 5.41 28.13 16.70
CA GLY A 154 6.87 27.99 16.65
C GLY A 154 7.50 27.42 17.93
N ALA A 155 6.71 26.71 18.75
CA ALA A 155 7.14 26.15 20.03
C ALA A 155 7.85 24.78 19.91
N LEU A 156 7.81 24.15 18.73
CA LEU A 156 8.43 22.86 18.46
C LEU A 156 9.68 23.02 17.58
N ARG A 157 10.77 22.36 17.96
CA ARG A 157 11.99 22.25 17.14
C ARG A 157 11.89 21.17 16.08
N ALA A 158 11.13 20.09 16.35
CA ALA A 158 10.87 19.08 15.35
C ALA A 158 9.51 18.38 15.52
N VAL A 159 8.99 17.87 14.42
CA VAL A 159 7.80 17.01 14.41
C VAL A 159 8.09 15.75 13.61
N VAL A 160 8.02 14.59 14.25
CA VAL A 160 8.06 13.28 13.57
C VAL A 160 6.67 12.97 13.02
N CYS A 161 6.55 12.84 11.71
CA CYS A 161 5.25 12.75 11.05
C CYS A 161 5.16 11.69 9.96
N THR A 162 3.92 11.34 9.62
CA THR A 162 3.59 10.54 8.43
C THR A 162 2.92 11.44 7.39
N GLY A 163 2.28 10.85 6.37
CA GLY A 163 1.63 11.62 5.32
C GLY A 163 0.46 12.52 5.73
N THR A 164 0.13 12.59 7.02
CA THR A 164 -0.80 13.58 7.56
C THR A 164 -0.36 15.03 7.40
N LEU A 165 0.95 15.27 7.21
CA LEU A 165 1.52 16.59 6.95
C LEU A 165 2.13 16.70 5.54
N ASP A 166 1.89 15.71 4.66
CA ASP A 166 2.38 15.75 3.25
C ASP A 166 1.62 16.83 2.45
N LEU A 167 0.32 17.04 2.74
CA LEU A 167 -0.60 17.86 1.95
C LEU A 167 -1.42 18.81 2.84
N GLY A 168 -1.45 20.09 2.46
CA GLY A 168 -2.34 21.10 3.02
C GLY A 168 -1.87 21.78 4.31
N ILE A 169 -2.28 23.05 4.43
CA ILE A 169 -1.97 24.05 5.47
C ILE A 169 -0.51 24.55 5.41
N ASP A 170 -0.35 25.87 5.41
CA ASP A 170 0.93 26.54 5.61
C ASP A 170 1.28 26.42 7.09
N TRP A 171 2.21 25.53 7.42
CA TRP A 171 2.54 25.14 8.80
C TRP A 171 3.52 26.10 9.49
N GLY A 172 3.78 27.26 8.90
CA GLY A 172 4.74 28.25 9.39
C GLY A 172 6.13 28.10 8.75
N ASP A 173 7.11 28.80 9.31
CA ASP A 173 8.51 28.80 8.86
C ASP A 173 9.21 27.46 9.18
N VAL A 174 8.79 26.36 8.53
CA VAL A 174 9.55 25.11 8.47
C VAL A 174 10.79 25.37 7.63
N ASP A 175 11.99 25.13 8.17
CA ASP A 175 13.25 25.43 7.50
C ASP A 175 14.00 24.19 7.01
N LEU A 176 13.61 23.00 7.50
CA LEU A 176 14.18 21.73 7.04
C LEU A 176 13.13 20.61 7.02
N VAL A 177 13.18 19.80 5.96
CA VAL A 177 12.51 18.50 5.89
C VAL A 177 13.54 17.38 5.94
N VAL A 178 13.35 16.42 6.84
CA VAL A 178 14.15 15.19 6.92
C VAL A 178 13.28 14.01 6.52
N GLN A 179 13.65 13.31 5.45
CA GLN A 179 12.96 12.11 4.98
C GLN A 179 13.69 10.87 5.50
N ILE A 180 13.08 10.13 6.44
CA ILE A 180 13.65 8.89 6.96
C ILE A 180 13.19 7.69 6.13
N GLY A 181 14.18 6.95 5.67
CA GLY A 181 14.03 5.91 4.68
C GLY A 181 13.71 6.47 3.30
N ALA A 182 13.97 5.67 2.29
CA ALA A 182 13.73 6.10 0.92
C ALA A 182 12.23 6.40 0.66
N PRO A 183 11.92 7.41 -0.18
CA PRO A 183 10.57 7.94 -0.31
C PRO A 183 9.60 7.01 -1.06
N ARG A 184 10.10 5.92 -1.68
CA ARG A 184 9.39 4.98 -2.57
C ARG A 184 8.87 5.56 -3.88
N ASN A 185 8.57 6.87 -3.90
CA ASN A 185 8.09 7.63 -5.04
C ASN A 185 8.65 9.07 -4.99
N VAL A 186 9.13 9.57 -6.13
CA VAL A 186 9.79 10.87 -6.28
C VAL A 186 8.79 12.02 -6.17
N LYS A 187 7.60 11.91 -6.79
CA LYS A 187 6.52 12.91 -6.65
C LYS A 187 6.19 13.19 -5.18
N ARG A 188 6.14 12.16 -4.34
CA ARG A 188 5.90 12.33 -2.89
C ARG A 188 7.08 12.99 -2.18
N LEU A 189 8.31 12.67 -2.56
CA LEU A 189 9.50 13.33 -2.03
C LEU A 189 9.42 14.84 -2.30
N VAL A 190 9.22 15.25 -3.55
CA VAL A 190 9.17 16.68 -3.92
C VAL A 190 8.05 17.42 -3.19
N GLN A 191 6.88 16.78 -3.00
CA GLN A 191 5.78 17.36 -2.23
C GLN A 191 6.12 17.60 -0.75
N ARG A 192 6.82 16.64 -0.11
CA ARG A 192 7.30 16.79 1.26
C ARG A 192 8.34 17.90 1.36
N ILE A 193 9.27 17.95 0.41
CA ILE A 193 10.35 18.93 0.38
C ILE A 193 9.80 20.35 0.22
N GLY A 194 8.77 20.52 -0.61
CA GLY A 194 8.08 21.80 -0.76
C GLY A 194 7.51 22.37 0.54
N ARG A 195 7.45 21.59 1.64
CA ARG A 195 7.06 22.09 2.97
C ARG A 195 8.16 22.90 3.66
N ALA A 196 9.43 22.67 3.33
CA ALA A 196 10.54 23.48 3.85
C ALA A 196 10.68 24.79 3.06
N ASN A 197 10.95 25.88 3.77
CA ASN A 197 11.09 27.23 3.25
C ASN A 197 10.02 27.55 2.21
N HIS A 198 8.73 27.43 2.59
CA HIS A 198 7.57 27.65 1.72
C HIS A 198 7.39 29.14 1.35
N ARG A 199 8.43 29.73 0.76
CA ARG A 199 8.54 31.11 0.27
C ARG A 199 8.99 31.04 -1.18
N TYR A 200 8.31 31.78 -2.06
CA TYR A 200 8.57 31.77 -3.50
C TYR A 200 10.04 32.03 -3.89
N ASN A 201 10.77 32.83 -3.09
CA ASN A 201 12.15 33.25 -3.38
C ASN A 201 13.23 32.49 -2.58
N ALA A 202 12.91 31.40 -1.89
CA ALA A 202 13.89 30.64 -1.11
C ALA A 202 13.86 29.16 -1.49
N PRO A 203 15.01 28.49 -1.63
CA PRO A 203 15.03 27.07 -1.92
C PRO A 203 14.50 26.28 -0.72
N SER A 204 13.62 25.33 -1.00
CA SER A 204 13.24 24.30 -0.05
C SER A 204 14.47 23.46 0.31
N ARG A 205 14.68 23.20 1.60
CA ARG A 205 15.81 22.42 2.09
C ARG A 205 15.36 21.07 2.60
N ALA A 206 16.03 20.02 2.16
CA ALA A 206 15.73 18.68 2.64
C ALA A 206 16.94 17.76 2.72
N VAL A 207 16.85 16.81 3.64
CA VAL A 207 17.86 15.78 3.85
C VAL A 207 17.18 14.41 3.84
N ILE A 208 17.73 13.46 3.09
CA ILE A 208 17.24 12.08 3.03
C ILE A 208 18.17 11.18 3.85
N VAL A 209 17.60 10.31 4.68
CA VAL A 209 18.33 9.37 5.54
C VAL A 209 18.00 7.93 5.13
N PRO A 210 18.90 7.19 4.47
CA PRO A 210 18.64 5.80 4.08
C PRO A 210 18.47 4.91 5.32
N ALA A 211 17.41 4.08 5.39
CA ALA A 211 17.17 3.25 6.58
C ALA A 211 18.00 1.96 6.59
N ASN A 212 18.54 1.56 5.44
CA ASN A 212 19.40 0.40 5.24
C ASN A 212 20.30 0.60 4.00
N ARG A 213 21.23 -0.34 3.76
CA ARG A 213 22.20 -0.25 2.65
C ARG A 213 21.57 -0.20 1.26
N PHE A 214 20.54 -1.00 0.99
CA PHE A 214 19.84 -0.97 -0.30
C PHE A 214 19.17 0.38 -0.54
N GLU A 215 18.59 0.96 0.52
CA GLU A 215 17.95 2.28 0.43
C GLU A 215 18.93 3.40 0.12
N VAL A 216 20.26 3.23 0.28
CA VAL A 216 21.24 4.21 -0.21
C VAL A 216 21.13 4.40 -1.73
N LEU A 217 21.04 3.29 -2.47
CA LEU A 217 20.88 3.33 -3.93
C LEU A 217 19.54 3.98 -4.31
N GLU A 218 18.48 3.67 -3.56
CA GLU A 218 17.15 4.26 -3.76
C GLU A 218 17.15 5.77 -3.46
N CYS A 219 17.89 6.22 -2.44
CA CYS A 219 18.02 7.64 -2.11
C CYS A 219 18.80 8.39 -3.20
N ILE A 220 19.90 7.84 -3.70
CA ILE A 220 20.66 8.43 -4.83
C ILE A 220 19.74 8.53 -6.05
N ALA A 221 19.05 7.45 -6.41
CA ALA A 221 18.13 7.44 -7.54
C ALA A 221 16.99 8.48 -7.39
N ALA A 222 16.49 8.67 -6.16
CA ALA A 222 15.44 9.66 -5.88
C ALA A 222 15.95 11.10 -5.96
N LEU A 223 17.19 11.36 -5.54
CA LEU A 223 17.85 12.66 -5.68
C LEU A 223 18.10 13.00 -7.16
N GLU A 224 18.63 12.06 -7.93
CA GLU A 224 18.81 12.21 -9.39
C GLU A 224 17.46 12.49 -10.07
N ALA A 225 16.41 11.71 -9.76
CA ALA A 225 15.09 11.89 -10.36
C ALA A 225 14.45 13.24 -9.98
N ALA A 226 14.62 13.70 -8.74
CA ALA A 226 14.15 15.01 -8.31
C ALA A 226 14.88 16.15 -9.04
N ALA A 227 16.20 16.04 -9.24
CA ALA A 227 16.98 17.00 -10.01
C ALA A 227 16.59 17.04 -11.49
N ASP A 228 16.33 15.87 -12.08
CA ASP A 228 15.92 15.73 -13.48
C ASP A 228 14.45 16.11 -13.74
N ASN A 229 13.65 16.36 -12.69
CA ASN A 229 12.19 16.46 -12.75
C ASN A 229 11.51 15.22 -13.38
N ASP A 230 12.11 14.05 -13.20
CA ASP A 230 11.58 12.75 -13.65
C ASP A 230 10.62 12.20 -12.59
N LEU A 231 9.38 12.68 -12.65
CA LEU A 231 8.33 12.35 -11.70
C LEU A 231 7.45 11.20 -12.19
N GLU A 232 6.95 10.39 -11.27
CA GLU A 232 5.97 9.37 -11.62
C GLU A 232 4.59 9.94 -11.91
N GLY A 233 3.85 9.30 -12.83
CA GLY A 233 2.45 9.60 -13.09
C GLY A 233 1.72 8.47 -13.80
N GLU A 234 0.59 8.05 -13.23
CA GLU A 234 -0.28 7.05 -13.85
C GLU A 234 -1.29 7.69 -14.82
N PRO A 235 -1.74 6.97 -15.86
CA PRO A 235 -2.87 7.42 -16.67
C PRO A 235 -4.13 7.60 -15.80
N THR A 236 -4.82 8.73 -15.93
CA THR A 236 -6.05 9.03 -15.17
C THR A 236 -7.33 8.52 -15.84
N ASP A 237 -7.20 7.49 -16.69
CA ASP A 237 -8.29 6.99 -17.53
C ASP A 237 -8.87 5.68 -17.01
N GLY A 238 -10.17 5.46 -17.22
CA GLY A 238 -10.80 4.18 -16.88
C GLY A 238 -11.22 4.09 -15.41
N GLY A 239 -12.09 5.02 -15.00
CA GLY A 239 -12.61 5.09 -13.63
C GLY A 239 -13.38 3.84 -13.19
N GLY A 240 -13.40 3.57 -11.88
CA GLY A 240 -14.05 2.42 -11.29
C GLY A 240 -15.55 2.37 -11.56
N LEU A 241 -16.05 1.21 -11.98
CA LEU A 241 -17.49 1.03 -12.26
C LEU A 241 -18.33 0.98 -10.98
N ASP A 242 -17.74 0.56 -9.85
CA ASP A 242 -18.39 0.65 -8.54
C ASP A 242 -18.66 2.11 -8.13
N VAL A 243 -17.73 3.01 -8.42
CA VAL A 243 -17.90 4.46 -8.23
C VAL A 243 -18.99 5.01 -9.15
N LEU A 244 -19.04 4.55 -10.41
CA LEU A 244 -20.12 4.91 -11.34
C LEU A 244 -21.49 4.44 -10.83
N CYS A 245 -21.61 3.20 -10.35
CA CYS A 245 -22.84 2.69 -9.74
C CYS A 245 -23.28 3.54 -8.54
N GLN A 246 -22.34 3.92 -7.68
CA GLN A 246 -22.61 4.84 -6.56
C GLN A 246 -23.14 6.18 -7.06
N HIS A 247 -22.55 6.74 -8.11
CA HIS A 247 -22.96 8.02 -8.67
C HIS A 247 -24.36 7.98 -9.29
N ILE A 248 -24.71 6.91 -10.03
CA ILE A 248 -26.07 6.72 -10.56
C ILE A 248 -27.09 6.68 -9.41
N LEU A 249 -26.80 5.93 -8.33
CA LEU A 249 -27.67 5.84 -7.16
C LEU A 249 -27.79 7.19 -6.44
N ALA A 250 -26.69 7.95 -6.33
CA ALA A 250 -26.69 9.29 -5.76
C ALA A 250 -27.53 10.27 -6.57
N THR A 251 -27.48 10.17 -7.91
CA THR A 251 -28.30 10.95 -8.83
C THR A 251 -29.78 10.65 -8.63
N ALA A 252 -30.17 9.37 -8.53
CA ALA A 252 -31.54 8.97 -8.22
C ALA A 252 -32.03 9.51 -6.87
N ALA A 253 -31.15 9.53 -5.87
CA ALA A 253 -31.44 10.06 -4.53
C ALA A 253 -31.56 11.59 -4.48
N ALA A 254 -31.06 12.29 -5.50
CA ALA A 254 -31.28 13.73 -5.68
C ALA A 254 -32.60 14.02 -6.41
N GLY A 255 -33.02 13.15 -7.34
CA GLY A 255 -34.29 13.24 -8.04
C GLY A 255 -34.37 12.32 -9.27
N PRO A 256 -35.50 12.29 -9.98
CA PRO A 256 -35.63 11.55 -11.24
C PRO A 256 -34.63 12.02 -12.29
N PHE A 257 -34.11 11.10 -13.11
CA PHE A 257 -33.13 11.40 -14.16
C PHE A 257 -33.41 10.62 -15.45
N ASP A 258 -33.03 11.22 -16.58
CA ASP A 258 -33.00 10.53 -17.87
C ASP A 258 -31.67 9.78 -18.06
N ALA A 259 -31.73 8.55 -18.59
CA ALA A 259 -30.56 7.69 -18.71
C ALA A 259 -29.56 8.20 -19.76
N ASP A 260 -30.06 8.71 -20.89
CA ASP A 260 -29.22 9.18 -21.99
C ASP A 260 -28.53 10.49 -21.61
N ALA A 261 -29.26 11.39 -20.94
CA ALA A 261 -28.71 12.61 -20.38
C ALA A 261 -27.64 12.33 -19.32
N LEU A 262 -27.87 11.37 -18.42
CA LEU A 262 -26.87 10.98 -17.41
C LEU A 262 -25.64 10.34 -18.06
N PHE A 263 -25.80 9.53 -19.11
CA PHE A 263 -24.67 8.96 -19.84
C PHE A 263 -23.79 10.05 -20.48
N ALA A 264 -24.40 11.03 -21.14
CA ALA A 264 -23.68 12.16 -21.72
C ALA A 264 -22.96 13.00 -20.64
N GLU A 265 -23.62 13.21 -19.49
CA GLU A 265 -23.00 13.84 -18.31
C GLU A 265 -21.76 13.05 -17.85
N VAL A 266 -21.88 11.73 -17.66
CA VAL A 266 -20.77 10.86 -17.24
C VAL A 266 -19.59 10.91 -18.21
N GLN A 267 -19.82 10.93 -19.52
CA GLN A 267 -18.74 11.01 -20.52
C GLN A 267 -17.98 12.35 -20.49
N SER A 268 -18.55 13.41 -19.92
CA SER A 268 -17.81 14.68 -19.71
C SER A 268 -16.86 14.64 -18.51
N ALA A 269 -16.94 13.60 -17.67
CA ALA A 269 -15.98 13.34 -16.61
C ALA A 269 -14.72 12.64 -17.16
N GLY A 270 -13.54 13.17 -16.85
CA GLY A 270 -12.26 12.71 -17.40
C GLY A 270 -12.03 11.19 -17.36
N PRO A 271 -12.17 10.54 -16.18
CA PRO A 271 -12.00 9.09 -16.04
C PRO A 271 -12.97 8.23 -16.86
N TYR A 272 -14.13 8.76 -17.22
CA TYR A 272 -15.22 8.04 -17.89
C TYR A 272 -15.46 8.49 -19.34
N ARG A 273 -14.62 9.35 -19.91
CA ARG A 273 -14.80 9.88 -21.27
C ARG A 273 -14.83 8.82 -22.38
N ARG A 274 -14.20 7.67 -22.14
CA ARG A 274 -14.18 6.51 -23.06
C ARG A 274 -15.18 5.42 -22.66
N LEU A 275 -16.07 5.68 -21.71
CA LEU A 275 -17.08 4.73 -21.27
C LEU A 275 -18.04 4.46 -22.43
N ASP A 276 -18.17 3.19 -22.80
CA ASP A 276 -19.14 2.76 -23.80
C ASP A 276 -20.55 2.65 -23.19
N ARG A 277 -21.57 2.69 -24.07
CA ARG A 277 -22.97 2.68 -23.66
C ARG A 277 -23.38 1.37 -22.97
N ALA A 278 -22.90 0.23 -23.46
CA ALA A 278 -23.26 -1.07 -22.91
C ALA A 278 -22.76 -1.24 -21.47
N THR A 279 -21.57 -0.73 -21.16
CA THR A 279 -21.00 -0.72 -19.82
C THR A 279 -21.78 0.21 -18.88
N PHE A 280 -22.20 1.39 -19.35
CA PHE A 280 -23.09 2.27 -18.59
C PHE A 280 -24.44 1.60 -18.28
N ASP A 281 -25.08 1.00 -19.29
CA ASP A 281 -26.37 0.33 -19.11
C ASP A 281 -26.27 -0.85 -18.15
N ALA A 282 -25.18 -1.62 -18.19
CA ALA A 282 -24.92 -2.68 -17.21
C ALA A 282 -24.79 -2.13 -15.77
N CYS A 283 -24.17 -0.95 -15.60
CA CYS A 283 -24.09 -0.28 -14.30
C CYS A 283 -25.48 0.20 -13.84
N LEU A 284 -26.27 0.78 -14.74
CA LEU A 284 -27.62 1.24 -14.45
C LEU A 284 -28.56 0.07 -14.09
N GLU A 285 -28.50 -1.05 -14.81
CA GLU A 285 -29.28 -2.25 -14.52
C GLU A 285 -28.93 -2.83 -13.15
N TYR A 286 -27.64 -2.94 -12.84
CA TYR A 286 -27.21 -3.32 -11.49
C TYR A 286 -27.73 -2.35 -10.42
N VAL A 287 -27.72 -1.04 -10.68
CA VAL A 287 -28.26 -0.08 -9.71
C VAL A 287 -29.77 -0.27 -9.55
N ALA A 288 -30.49 -0.49 -10.65
CA ALA A 288 -31.93 -0.63 -10.68
C ALA A 288 -32.43 -1.89 -9.96
N THR A 289 -31.86 -3.05 -10.27
CA THR A 289 -32.40 -4.36 -9.84
C THR A 289 -31.42 -5.20 -9.02
N GLY A 290 -30.15 -4.80 -8.99
CA GLY A 290 -29.07 -5.63 -8.46
C GLY A 290 -28.58 -6.68 -9.47
N GLY A 291 -29.04 -6.65 -10.73
CA GLY A 291 -28.68 -7.65 -11.75
C GLY A 291 -29.53 -8.92 -11.67
N TYR A 292 -29.23 -9.91 -12.52
CA TYR A 292 -30.07 -11.09 -12.72
C TYR A 292 -30.30 -11.89 -11.44
N ALA A 293 -29.22 -12.24 -10.70
CA ALA A 293 -29.34 -13.05 -9.48
C ALA A 293 -30.05 -12.35 -8.31
N LEU A 294 -30.04 -11.01 -8.27
CA LEU A 294 -30.58 -10.24 -7.15
C LEU A 294 -31.94 -9.61 -7.46
N GLY A 295 -32.32 -9.49 -8.74
CA GLY A 295 -33.55 -8.84 -9.19
C GLY A 295 -34.84 -9.48 -8.67
N ALA A 296 -34.80 -10.76 -8.28
CA ALA A 296 -35.93 -11.46 -7.66
C ALA A 296 -36.26 -10.97 -6.24
N TYR A 297 -35.34 -10.27 -5.56
CA TYR A 297 -35.54 -9.81 -4.19
C TYR A 297 -35.85 -8.31 -4.15
N ASP A 298 -37.01 -7.96 -3.56
CA ASP A 298 -37.49 -6.57 -3.48
C ASP A 298 -36.46 -5.58 -2.93
N ARG A 299 -35.62 -6.04 -1.99
CA ARG A 299 -34.60 -5.22 -1.34
C ARG A 299 -33.53 -4.66 -2.30
N TYR A 300 -33.31 -5.30 -3.44
CA TYR A 300 -32.30 -4.90 -4.43
C TYR A 300 -32.89 -4.14 -5.63
N GLN A 301 -34.21 -4.13 -5.77
CA GLN A 301 -34.92 -3.29 -6.72
C GLN A 301 -34.97 -1.85 -6.21
N ARG A 302 -33.90 -1.10 -6.45
CA ARG A 302 -33.69 0.26 -5.92
C ARG A 302 -34.27 1.34 -6.82
N LEU A 303 -34.31 1.12 -8.13
CA LEU A 303 -34.83 2.10 -9.10
C LEU A 303 -36.07 1.58 -9.82
N MET A 304 -36.89 2.50 -10.30
CA MET A 304 -37.99 2.24 -11.21
C MET A 304 -38.12 3.38 -12.22
N ARG A 305 -38.76 3.09 -13.36
CA ARG A 305 -39.13 4.13 -14.32
C ARG A 305 -40.45 4.80 -13.92
N ASP A 306 -40.53 6.11 -14.08
CA ASP A 306 -41.77 6.86 -13.98
C ASP A 306 -42.55 6.86 -15.31
N GLY A 307 -43.70 7.53 -15.33
CA GLY A 307 -44.56 7.61 -16.53
C GLY A 307 -43.90 8.34 -17.71
N ASP A 308 -42.86 9.14 -17.46
CA ASP A 308 -42.11 9.86 -18.49
C ASP A 308 -40.87 9.06 -18.96
N GLY A 309 -40.71 7.82 -18.47
CA GLY A 309 -39.57 6.97 -18.77
C GLY A 309 -38.29 7.31 -17.99
N ARG A 310 -38.32 8.28 -17.06
CA ARG A 310 -37.16 8.66 -16.24
C ARG A 310 -36.97 7.68 -15.09
N TRP A 311 -35.73 7.47 -14.70
CA TRP A 311 -35.38 6.64 -13.56
C TRP A 311 -35.49 7.43 -12.25
N ARG A 312 -36.07 6.81 -11.23
CA ARG A 312 -36.14 7.35 -9.87
C ARG A 312 -35.98 6.24 -8.84
N LEU A 313 -35.74 6.63 -7.58
CA LEU A 313 -35.81 5.67 -6.46
C LEU A 313 -37.19 5.01 -6.42
N ARG A 314 -37.21 3.68 -6.23
CA ARG A 314 -38.43 2.89 -6.00
C ARG A 314 -39.09 3.31 -4.69
N ASP A 315 -38.31 3.39 -3.62
CA ASP A 315 -38.71 3.98 -2.33
C ASP A 315 -37.97 5.31 -2.09
N PRO A 316 -38.66 6.47 -2.14
CA PRO A 316 -38.05 7.77 -1.85
C PRO A 316 -37.40 7.89 -0.46
N ARG A 317 -37.83 7.09 0.53
CA ARG A 317 -37.26 7.12 1.90
C ARG A 317 -35.81 6.62 1.93
N SER A 318 -35.44 5.78 0.96
CA SER A 318 -34.07 5.24 0.83
C SER A 318 -33.01 6.32 0.58
N ALA A 319 -33.40 7.52 0.11
CA ALA A 319 -32.48 8.63 -0.14
C ALA A 319 -31.63 9.00 1.10
N ARG A 320 -32.19 8.87 2.32
CA ARG A 320 -31.43 9.08 3.55
C ARG A 320 -30.33 8.04 3.73
N SER A 321 -30.64 6.75 3.51
CA SER A 321 -29.68 5.65 3.62
C SER A 321 -28.55 5.79 2.60
N VAL A 322 -28.91 6.09 1.34
CA VAL A 322 -27.95 6.34 0.26
C VAL A 322 -26.96 7.42 0.69
N ARG A 323 -27.44 8.59 1.13
CA ARG A 323 -26.58 9.71 1.55
C ARG A 323 -25.66 9.37 2.73
N MET A 324 -26.09 8.53 3.68
CA MET A 324 -25.25 8.09 4.80
C MET A 324 -24.13 7.13 4.38
N ASN A 325 -24.23 6.50 3.21
CA ASN A 325 -23.28 5.50 2.72
C ASN A 325 -22.47 5.97 1.50
N LEU A 326 -22.69 7.21 1.01
CA LEU A 326 -21.86 7.76 -0.07
C LEU A 326 -20.41 7.97 0.39
N GLY A 327 -19.47 7.44 -0.38
CA GLY A 327 -18.05 7.64 -0.18
C GLY A 327 -17.24 6.47 -0.71
N THR A 328 -16.04 6.76 -1.22
CA THR A 328 -15.14 5.74 -1.77
C THR A 328 -14.04 5.32 -0.79
N ILE A 329 -13.87 6.06 0.30
CA ILE A 329 -12.91 5.73 1.36
C ILE A 329 -13.52 4.67 2.25
N ILE A 330 -12.99 3.45 2.15
CA ILE A 330 -13.37 2.35 3.03
C ILE A 330 -12.38 2.32 4.18
N ASP A 331 -12.81 2.87 5.32
CA ASP A 331 -11.99 2.88 6.52
C ASP A 331 -11.74 1.44 7.01
N THR A 332 -10.51 1.19 7.45
CA THR A 332 -10.14 -0.01 8.18
C THR A 332 -10.91 -0.02 9.48
N ASP A 333 -11.44 -1.16 9.91
CA ASP A 333 -12.12 -1.22 11.20
C ASP A 333 -11.10 -0.96 12.31
N ARG A 334 -11.42 0.00 13.19
CA ARG A 334 -10.58 0.46 14.28
C ARG A 334 -11.25 0.23 15.62
N LEU A 335 -10.43 -0.04 16.63
CA LEU A 335 -10.84 -0.19 18.02
C LEU A 335 -10.24 0.96 18.85
N LYS A 336 -11.04 1.49 19.77
CA LYS A 336 -10.58 2.57 20.66
C LYS A 336 -9.59 2.00 21.68
N VAL A 337 -8.49 2.70 21.93
CA VAL A 337 -7.51 2.34 22.97
C VAL A 337 -7.69 3.27 24.16
N ARG A 338 -7.82 2.70 25.36
CA ARG A 338 -7.97 3.44 26.62
C ARG A 338 -7.11 2.86 27.71
N LEU A 339 -6.62 3.71 28.62
CA LEU A 339 -6.01 3.24 29.85
C LEU A 339 -7.04 2.48 30.71
N ARG A 340 -6.61 1.44 31.40
CA ARG A 340 -7.43 0.68 32.35
C ARG A 340 -7.70 1.54 33.59
N GLY A 341 -8.96 1.64 34.01
CA GLY A 341 -9.37 2.40 35.19
C GLY A 341 -10.82 2.16 35.59
N ARG A 342 -11.16 2.38 36.88
CA ARG A 342 -12.48 2.04 37.48
C ARG A 342 -13.69 2.80 36.88
N ARG A 343 -13.47 3.87 36.09
CA ARG A 343 -14.54 4.66 35.42
C ARG A 343 -14.29 4.88 33.92
N GLY A 344 -13.60 3.94 33.28
CA GLY A 344 -13.14 4.10 31.89
C GLY A 344 -11.95 5.06 31.85
N GLY A 345 -10.74 4.54 31.68
CA GLY A 345 -9.55 5.38 31.73
C GLY A 345 -9.38 6.27 30.50
N LYS A 346 -8.38 7.15 30.57
CA LYS A 346 -8.07 8.18 29.57
C LYS A 346 -7.99 7.56 28.16
N PRO A 347 -8.67 8.14 27.15
CA PRO A 347 -8.52 7.73 25.76
C PRO A 347 -7.12 8.06 25.26
N LEU A 348 -6.51 7.11 24.56
CA LEU A 348 -5.20 7.27 23.93
C LEU A 348 -5.34 7.49 22.43
N GLY A 349 -6.24 6.75 21.77
CA GLY A 349 -6.47 6.85 20.32
C GLY A 349 -7.14 5.59 19.80
N GLU A 350 -6.76 5.16 18.59
CA GLU A 350 -7.36 3.99 17.93
C GLU A 350 -6.30 3.11 17.25
N ILE A 351 -6.50 1.78 17.29
CA ILE A 351 -5.69 0.80 16.56
C ILE A 351 -6.56 -0.02 15.60
N GLU A 352 -5.96 -0.60 14.57
CA GLU A 352 -6.67 -1.47 13.62
C GLU A 352 -7.16 -2.76 14.30
N GLU A 353 -8.38 -3.19 13.99
CA GLU A 353 -8.99 -4.41 14.52
C GLU A 353 -8.14 -5.65 14.19
N ALA A 354 -7.56 -5.70 12.98
CA ALA A 354 -6.66 -6.78 12.56
C ALA A 354 -5.41 -6.88 13.45
N PHE A 355 -4.83 -5.74 13.86
CA PHE A 355 -3.70 -5.74 14.79
C PHE A 355 -4.14 -6.16 16.19
N ALA A 356 -5.26 -5.63 16.68
CA ALA A 356 -5.79 -5.99 17.99
C ALA A 356 -6.10 -7.50 18.11
N ALA A 357 -6.57 -8.13 17.02
CA ALA A 357 -6.81 -9.57 16.96
C ALA A 357 -5.54 -10.42 17.11
N THR A 358 -4.35 -9.84 16.88
CA THR A 358 -3.05 -10.52 17.08
C THR A 358 -2.51 -10.40 18.50
N LEU A 359 -3.18 -9.65 19.39
CA LEU A 359 -2.72 -9.38 20.75
C LEU A 359 -3.28 -10.39 21.75
N SER A 360 -2.40 -10.92 22.59
CA SER A 360 -2.77 -11.73 23.75
C SER A 360 -2.61 -10.93 25.04
N PRO A 361 -3.47 -11.12 26.08
CA PRO A 361 -3.33 -10.42 27.35
C PRO A 361 -1.90 -10.52 27.92
N GLY A 362 -1.27 -9.37 28.18
CA GLY A 362 0.14 -9.30 28.60
C GLY A 362 1.11 -8.89 27.49
N ASP A 363 0.72 -8.96 26.21
CA ASP A 363 1.48 -8.38 25.09
C ASP A 363 1.67 -6.87 25.31
N THR A 364 2.81 -6.33 24.90
CA THR A 364 3.08 -4.89 24.95
C THR A 364 3.21 -4.33 23.54
N PHE A 365 2.89 -3.06 23.33
CA PHE A 365 3.06 -2.37 22.04
C PHE A 365 3.31 -0.88 22.25
N LEU A 366 3.86 -0.21 21.24
CA LEU A 366 4.09 1.24 21.24
C LEU A 366 2.84 1.98 20.79
N PHE A 367 2.47 3.04 21.51
CA PHE A 367 1.37 3.92 21.14
C PHE A 367 1.58 5.33 21.71
N GLY A 368 1.69 6.33 20.83
CA GLY A 368 1.90 7.73 21.22
C GLY A 368 3.20 7.95 22.00
N GLY A 369 4.28 7.28 21.60
CA GLY A 369 5.59 7.32 22.27
C GLY A 369 5.68 6.55 23.60
N GLU A 370 4.57 5.99 24.10
CA GLU A 370 4.54 5.19 25.34
C GLU A 370 4.44 3.69 25.05
N ILE A 371 5.12 2.87 25.85
CA ILE A 371 4.94 1.41 25.83
C ILE A 371 3.75 1.04 26.71
N VAL A 372 2.74 0.42 26.10
CA VAL A 372 1.50 0.01 26.77
C VAL A 372 1.34 -1.50 26.73
N ARG A 373 0.75 -2.08 27.77
CA ARG A 373 0.42 -3.51 27.89
C ARG A 373 -1.07 -3.73 27.62
N TYR A 374 -1.38 -4.66 26.73
CA TYR A 374 -2.74 -5.11 26.47
C TYR A 374 -3.30 -5.89 27.67
N GLU A 375 -4.41 -5.41 28.22
CA GLU A 375 -5.10 -6.04 29.36
C GLU A 375 -6.27 -6.91 28.91
N GLY A 376 -6.95 -6.48 27.85
CA GLY A 376 -8.12 -7.14 27.30
C GLY A 376 -8.95 -6.22 26.42
N MET A 377 -10.02 -6.76 25.87
CA MET A 377 -10.97 -6.02 25.04
C MET A 377 -12.37 -6.10 25.65
N ARG A 378 -13.06 -4.96 25.72
CA ARG A 378 -14.46 -4.87 26.11
C ARG A 378 -15.21 -4.12 25.02
N GLU A 379 -16.19 -4.78 24.41
CA GLU A 379 -16.90 -4.27 23.23
C GLU A 379 -15.93 -3.87 22.11
N MET A 380 -15.87 -2.59 21.75
CA MET A 380 -14.98 -2.01 20.73
C MET A 380 -13.82 -1.21 21.36
N VAL A 381 -13.48 -1.51 22.62
CA VAL A 381 -12.43 -0.81 23.39
C VAL A 381 -11.36 -1.79 23.85
N VAL A 382 -10.13 -1.49 23.48
CA VAL A 382 -8.88 -2.13 23.91
C VAL A 382 -8.42 -1.42 25.18
N GLU A 383 -8.41 -2.14 26.31
CA GLU A 383 -7.92 -1.64 27.59
C GLU A 383 -6.42 -1.93 27.73
N VAL A 384 -5.65 -0.91 28.13
CA VAL A 384 -4.20 -1.02 28.29
C VAL A 384 -3.70 -0.43 29.61
N SER A 385 -2.52 -0.87 30.08
CA SER A 385 -1.78 -0.23 31.18
C SER A 385 -0.40 0.25 30.71
N ARG A 386 0.21 1.21 31.40
CA ARG A 386 1.57 1.67 31.07
C ARG A 386 2.61 0.67 31.57
N ARG A 387 3.54 0.26 30.70
CA ARG A 387 4.62 -0.68 31.04
C ARG A 387 5.92 -0.29 30.33
N PRO A 388 6.65 0.72 30.84
CA PRO A 388 7.91 1.19 30.23
C PRO A 388 9.05 0.16 30.32
N ASP A 389 8.88 -0.91 31.10
CA ASP A 389 9.88 -1.92 31.44
C ASP A 389 9.99 -3.09 30.46
N ARG A 390 9.17 -3.15 29.40
CA ARG A 390 9.14 -4.30 28.46
C ARG A 390 9.32 -3.88 27.00
N ALA A 391 10.00 -4.71 26.23
CA ALA A 391 10.16 -4.50 24.79
C ALA A 391 8.79 -4.62 24.07
N PRO A 392 8.38 -3.61 23.28
CA PRO A 392 7.08 -3.58 22.62
C PRO A 392 7.03 -4.52 21.40
N LYS A 393 5.93 -5.26 21.25
CA LYS A 393 5.53 -5.90 19.99
C LYS A 393 5.25 -4.78 18.99
N ILE A 394 5.95 -4.82 17.86
CA ILE A 394 5.76 -3.85 16.79
C ILE A 394 4.45 -4.18 16.08
N ALA A 395 3.54 -3.21 16.03
CA ALA A 395 2.35 -3.33 15.22
C ALA A 395 2.74 -3.40 13.74
N VAL A 396 2.63 -4.60 13.15
CA VAL A 396 2.68 -4.76 11.70
C VAL A 396 1.32 -4.30 11.17
N TYR A 397 1.19 -3.00 10.94
CA TYR A 397 0.00 -2.44 10.32
C TYR A 397 -0.12 -3.00 8.90
N ALA A 398 -1.30 -3.48 8.55
CA ALA A 398 -1.65 -3.89 7.20
C ALA A 398 -1.97 -2.68 6.29
N GLY A 399 -1.47 -1.49 6.65
CA GLY A 399 -1.43 -0.36 5.74
C GLY A 399 -0.61 -0.77 4.53
N THR A 400 -1.14 -0.49 3.34
CA THR A 400 -0.43 -0.66 2.07
C THR A 400 0.95 -0.01 2.18
N LYS A 401 1.99 -0.83 2.35
CA LYS A 401 3.36 -0.36 2.16
C LYS A 401 3.43 0.07 0.70
N PHE A 402 3.76 1.34 0.47
CA PHE A 402 3.95 1.83 -0.89
C PHE A 402 5.09 1.04 -1.52
N ALA A 403 4.80 0.40 -2.66
CA ALA A 403 5.82 -0.21 -3.47
C ALA A 403 6.70 0.89 -4.06
N THR A 404 7.98 0.58 -4.22
CA THR A 404 8.91 1.42 -4.97
C THR A 404 8.41 1.57 -6.41
N SER A 405 8.48 2.79 -6.97
CA SER A 405 8.01 3.05 -8.32
C SER A 405 8.88 2.35 -9.37
N THR A 406 8.30 2.04 -10.53
CA THR A 406 9.05 1.44 -11.65
C THR A 406 10.13 2.37 -12.18
N THR A 407 9.87 3.68 -12.22
CA THR A 407 10.87 4.72 -12.54
C THR A 407 12.07 4.66 -11.60
N LEU A 408 11.82 4.61 -10.29
CA LEU A 408 12.89 4.56 -9.29
C LEU A 408 13.66 3.24 -9.37
N CYS A 409 12.96 2.11 -9.55
CA CYS A 409 13.57 0.80 -9.81
C CYS A 409 14.49 0.82 -11.04
N ALA A 410 14.07 1.44 -12.14
CA ALA A 410 14.89 1.54 -13.35
C ALA A 410 16.18 2.34 -13.11
N ARG A 411 16.11 3.44 -12.36
CA ARG A 411 17.29 4.23 -11.96
C ARG A 411 18.22 3.45 -11.03
N ILE A 412 17.69 2.67 -10.09
CA ILE A 412 18.52 1.80 -9.24
C ILE A 412 19.27 0.76 -10.09
N LEU A 413 18.63 0.19 -11.10
CA LEU A 413 19.28 -0.75 -12.02
C LEU A 413 20.38 -0.06 -12.84
N ASP A 414 20.17 1.19 -13.28
CA ASP A 414 21.21 1.97 -13.95
C ASP A 414 22.40 2.27 -13.03
N ILE A 415 22.16 2.62 -11.75
CA ILE A 415 23.22 2.77 -10.74
C ILE A 415 23.99 1.45 -10.57
N CYS A 416 23.30 0.31 -10.56
CA CYS A 416 23.95 -1.01 -10.49
C CYS A 416 24.85 -1.28 -11.70
N GLN A 417 24.48 -0.82 -12.89
CA GLN A 417 25.29 -0.98 -14.10
C GLN A 417 26.46 0.00 -14.18
N ASN A 418 26.31 1.19 -13.60
CA ASN A 418 27.26 2.30 -13.72
C ASN A 418 27.70 2.88 -12.36
N PRO A 419 28.12 2.06 -11.37
CA PRO A 419 28.34 2.53 -9.99
C PRO A 419 29.51 3.51 -9.84
N ASP A 420 30.45 3.53 -10.78
CA ASP A 420 31.63 4.41 -10.73
C ASP A 420 31.34 5.85 -11.16
N THR A 421 30.20 6.07 -11.79
CA THR A 421 29.77 7.40 -12.24
C THR A 421 28.98 8.17 -11.17
N ARG A 422 28.69 7.55 -10.02
CA ARG A 422 27.88 8.10 -8.94
C ARG A 422 28.73 8.36 -7.71
N ASP A 423 28.45 9.48 -7.06
CA ASP A 423 28.95 9.74 -5.72
C ASP A 423 28.14 8.92 -4.72
N MET A 424 28.83 8.08 -3.95
CA MET A 424 28.21 7.19 -2.98
C MET A 424 29.18 6.87 -1.83
N PRO A 425 28.66 6.58 -0.63
CA PRO A 425 29.50 6.19 0.50
C PRO A 425 30.39 5.00 0.18
N GLU A 426 31.64 5.02 0.67
CA GLU A 426 32.63 3.94 0.45
C GLU A 426 32.09 2.56 0.85
N ALA A 427 31.36 2.49 1.96
CA ALA A 427 30.74 1.25 2.42
C ALA A 427 29.73 0.66 1.41
N THR A 428 29.02 1.51 0.67
CA THR A 428 28.09 1.09 -0.39
C THR A 428 28.87 0.63 -1.61
N ARG A 429 29.91 1.36 -2.03
CA ARG A 429 30.78 0.96 -3.15
C ARG A 429 31.44 -0.39 -2.87
N ALA A 430 32.01 -0.58 -1.69
CA ALA A 430 32.61 -1.84 -1.26
C ALA A 430 31.61 -3.01 -1.23
N TRP A 431 30.35 -2.73 -0.89
CA TRP A 431 29.27 -3.73 -0.90
C TRP A 431 28.87 -4.14 -2.32
N LEU A 432 28.78 -3.19 -3.27
CA LEU A 432 28.57 -3.47 -4.70
C LEU A 432 29.75 -4.27 -5.29
N GLU A 433 30.99 -3.90 -4.98
CA GLU A 433 32.18 -4.62 -5.45
C GLU A 433 32.26 -6.04 -4.89
N LEU A 434 31.89 -6.24 -3.61
CA LEU A 434 31.79 -7.58 -3.05
C LEU A 434 30.72 -8.41 -3.77
N GLN A 435 29.58 -7.81 -4.13
CA GLN A 435 28.53 -8.47 -4.90
C GLN A 435 29.03 -8.87 -6.30
N LYS A 436 29.73 -7.98 -7.02
CA LYS A 436 30.36 -8.29 -8.33
C LYS A 436 31.37 -9.43 -8.25
N ARG A 437 32.13 -9.54 -7.16
CA ARG A 437 33.13 -10.62 -6.99
C ARG A 437 32.50 -11.98 -6.71
N LEU A 438 31.38 -12.01 -5.99
CA LEU A 438 30.73 -13.26 -5.59
C LEU A 438 29.66 -13.72 -6.57
N SER A 439 29.07 -12.80 -7.33
CA SER A 439 27.95 -13.05 -8.24
C SER A 439 27.94 -11.99 -9.36
N ARG A 440 26.80 -11.33 -9.61
CA ARG A 440 26.63 -10.25 -10.58
C ARG A 440 25.84 -9.10 -9.96
N LEU A 441 25.91 -7.93 -10.59
CA LEU A 441 24.95 -6.86 -10.31
C LEU A 441 23.71 -7.01 -11.22
N PRO A 442 22.50 -6.75 -10.69
CA PRO A 442 21.27 -6.78 -11.49
C PRO A 442 21.31 -5.77 -12.65
N ALA A 443 20.69 -6.12 -13.78
CA ALA A 443 20.63 -5.30 -14.98
C ALA A 443 19.18 -5.10 -15.46
N PRO A 444 18.88 -4.02 -16.21
CA PRO A 444 17.53 -3.74 -16.71
C PRO A 444 16.95 -4.82 -17.62
N ASP A 445 17.75 -5.45 -18.46
CA ASP A 445 17.30 -6.27 -19.58
C ASP A 445 17.26 -7.78 -19.30
N ARG A 446 17.61 -8.20 -18.08
CA ARG A 446 17.70 -9.62 -17.69
C ARG A 446 17.39 -9.81 -16.21
N LEU A 447 17.05 -11.05 -15.83
CA LEU A 447 16.78 -11.39 -14.43
C LEU A 447 18.00 -12.08 -13.82
N LEU A 448 18.61 -11.46 -12.82
CA LEU A 448 19.60 -12.12 -11.98
C LEU A 448 18.88 -13.03 -10.99
N VAL A 449 19.30 -14.30 -10.95
CA VAL A 449 18.85 -15.30 -9.99
C VAL A 449 20.06 -15.93 -9.33
N GLU A 450 20.09 -15.94 -8.01
CA GLU A 450 21.15 -16.58 -7.23
C GLU A 450 20.62 -17.83 -6.56
N SER A 451 21.40 -18.90 -6.59
CA SER A 451 21.12 -20.10 -5.83
C SER A 451 22.29 -20.41 -4.90
N PHE A 452 22.01 -20.82 -3.67
CA PHE A 452 23.05 -21.16 -2.69
C PHE A 452 22.53 -22.00 -1.51
N PRO A 453 23.39 -22.82 -0.88
CA PRO A 453 23.05 -23.48 0.36
C PRO A 453 23.31 -22.55 1.55
N PHE A 454 22.45 -22.61 2.57
CA PHE A 454 22.67 -21.90 3.84
C PHE A 454 21.88 -22.57 4.97
N ASN A 455 22.50 -22.77 6.14
CA ASN A 455 21.87 -23.40 7.31
C ASN A 455 21.11 -24.70 7.00
N GLY A 456 21.71 -25.57 6.17
CA GLY A 456 21.12 -26.87 5.80
C GLY A 456 19.93 -26.79 4.85
N ARG A 457 19.70 -25.66 4.18
CA ARG A 457 18.61 -25.45 3.21
C ARG A 457 19.13 -24.89 1.89
N GLU A 458 18.36 -25.12 0.84
CA GLU A 458 18.58 -24.54 -0.48
C GLU A 458 17.82 -23.23 -0.61
N HIS A 459 18.46 -22.23 -1.20
CA HIS A 459 17.89 -20.91 -1.39
C HIS A 459 17.92 -20.50 -2.86
N LEU A 460 16.89 -19.75 -3.27
CA LEU A 460 16.76 -19.15 -4.59
C LEU A 460 16.36 -17.68 -4.43
N CYS A 461 17.21 -16.76 -4.87
CA CYS A 461 17.00 -15.32 -4.75
C CYS A 461 16.86 -14.67 -6.14
N LEU A 462 15.71 -14.09 -6.45
CA LEU A 462 15.39 -13.45 -7.73
C LEU A 462 15.38 -11.93 -7.55
N TYR A 463 16.15 -11.20 -8.37
CA TYR A 463 16.24 -9.73 -8.32
C TYR A 463 15.39 -9.09 -9.43
N GLY A 464 14.08 -8.95 -9.19
CA GLY A 464 13.12 -8.48 -10.20
C GLY A 464 12.93 -6.96 -10.29
N PHE A 465 13.13 -6.21 -9.19
CA PHE A 465 12.88 -4.76 -9.12
C PHE A 465 11.46 -4.35 -9.58
N ALA A 466 10.45 -5.17 -9.26
CA ALA A 466 9.06 -4.93 -9.64
C ALA A 466 8.22 -4.28 -8.51
N GLY A 467 8.81 -4.02 -7.34
CA GLY A 467 8.11 -3.53 -6.16
C GLY A 467 7.50 -4.66 -5.34
N ARG A 468 7.25 -4.39 -4.05
CA ARG A 468 6.99 -5.45 -3.06
C ARG A 468 5.77 -6.31 -3.38
N ASN A 469 4.67 -5.71 -3.84
CA ASN A 469 3.44 -6.44 -4.13
C ASN A 469 3.65 -7.42 -5.30
N ALA A 470 4.29 -6.98 -6.38
CA ALA A 470 4.62 -7.83 -7.52
C ALA A 470 5.57 -8.97 -7.10
N MET A 471 6.64 -8.67 -6.36
CA MET A 471 7.57 -9.70 -5.89
C MET A 471 6.92 -10.70 -4.92
N GLN A 472 5.99 -10.25 -4.08
CA GLN A 472 5.23 -11.12 -3.18
C GLN A 472 4.26 -12.02 -3.94
N THR A 473 3.54 -11.48 -4.94
CA THR A 473 2.71 -12.28 -5.85
C THR A 473 3.58 -13.30 -6.60
N LEU A 474 4.72 -12.88 -7.16
CA LEU A 474 5.66 -13.79 -7.81
C LEU A 474 6.10 -14.90 -6.86
N GLY A 475 6.36 -14.60 -5.59
CA GLY A 475 6.68 -15.60 -4.57
C GLY A 475 5.60 -16.67 -4.41
N LEU A 476 4.32 -16.27 -4.33
CA LEU A 476 3.20 -17.21 -4.24
C LEU A 476 3.10 -18.12 -5.49
N LEU A 477 3.24 -17.54 -6.69
CA LEU A 477 3.13 -18.28 -7.94
C LEU A 477 4.34 -19.20 -8.18
N LEU A 478 5.55 -18.69 -7.94
CA LEU A 478 6.80 -19.42 -8.13
C LEU A 478 6.86 -20.62 -7.18
N THR A 479 6.54 -20.43 -5.90
CA THR A 479 6.53 -21.54 -4.91
C THR A 479 5.47 -22.59 -5.22
N ARG A 480 4.32 -22.20 -5.80
CA ARG A 480 3.35 -23.18 -6.29
C ARG A 480 3.91 -24.00 -7.46
N SER A 481 4.49 -23.36 -8.48
CA SER A 481 5.13 -24.08 -9.59
C SER A 481 6.25 -24.99 -9.08
N MET A 482 7.02 -24.55 -8.09
CA MET A 482 8.02 -25.37 -7.41
C MET A 482 7.41 -26.61 -6.71
N GLU A 483 6.27 -26.49 -6.04
CA GLU A 483 5.55 -27.64 -5.44
C GLU A 483 5.05 -28.62 -6.51
N GLU A 484 4.44 -28.12 -7.59
CA GLU A 484 3.95 -28.92 -8.72
C GLU A 484 5.09 -29.70 -9.40
N ARG A 485 6.32 -29.20 -9.30
CA ARG A 485 7.55 -29.81 -9.85
C ARG A 485 8.41 -30.51 -8.80
N GLY A 486 7.89 -30.71 -7.59
CA GLY A 486 8.56 -31.47 -6.53
C GLY A 486 9.85 -30.84 -6.01
N LYS A 487 9.97 -29.50 -6.03
CA LYS A 487 11.15 -28.74 -5.55
C LYS A 487 11.09 -28.37 -4.07
N ALA A 488 10.04 -28.79 -3.36
CA ALA A 488 9.92 -28.71 -1.89
C ALA A 488 10.27 -27.32 -1.28
N PRO A 489 9.67 -26.20 -1.74
CA PRO A 489 9.78 -24.92 -1.06
C PRO A 489 9.19 -24.97 0.36
N LEU A 490 9.76 -24.18 1.26
CA LEU A 490 9.32 -24.09 2.66
C LEU A 490 8.73 -22.73 3.01
N SER A 491 9.31 -21.67 2.46
CA SER A 491 8.90 -20.30 2.74
C SER A 491 9.52 -19.33 1.75
N PHE A 492 8.98 -18.12 1.66
CA PHE A 492 9.62 -17.04 0.92
C PHE A 492 9.46 -15.70 1.62
N VAL A 493 10.30 -14.73 1.25
CA VAL A 493 10.15 -13.32 1.65
C VAL A 493 10.37 -12.42 0.44
N ALA A 494 9.64 -11.32 0.39
CA ALA A 494 9.69 -10.37 -0.71
C ALA A 494 9.96 -8.95 -0.21
N THR A 495 10.85 -8.26 -0.93
CA THR A 495 11.13 -6.83 -0.83
C THR A 495 10.70 -6.14 -2.11
N ASP A 496 10.94 -4.84 -2.23
CA ASP A 496 10.73 -4.11 -3.48
C ASP A 496 11.63 -4.56 -4.63
N TYR A 497 12.79 -5.13 -4.29
CA TYR A 497 13.85 -5.46 -5.24
C TYR A 497 13.91 -6.95 -5.56
N ALA A 498 13.68 -7.78 -4.55
CA ALA A 498 14.03 -9.18 -4.60
C ALA A 498 13.03 -10.08 -3.88
N LEU A 499 12.98 -11.32 -4.35
CA LEU A 499 12.26 -12.45 -3.78
C LEU A 499 13.29 -13.49 -3.35
N LEU A 500 13.28 -13.90 -2.07
CA LEU A 500 14.09 -15.00 -1.57
C LEU A 500 13.18 -16.16 -1.18
N VAL A 501 13.38 -17.31 -1.82
CA VAL A 501 12.73 -18.58 -1.49
C VAL A 501 13.71 -19.47 -0.74
N SER A 502 13.26 -20.09 0.35
CA SER A 502 13.96 -21.13 1.10
C SER A 502 13.24 -22.46 0.89
N GLY A 503 13.97 -23.52 0.56
CA GLY A 503 13.45 -24.85 0.29
C GLY A 503 14.44 -25.95 0.66
N LEU A 504 14.04 -27.20 0.42
CA LEU A 504 14.90 -28.36 0.68
C LEU A 504 15.74 -28.77 -0.53
N LEU A 505 15.22 -28.55 -1.74
CA LEU A 505 15.82 -29.04 -2.97
C LEU A 505 16.30 -27.89 -3.84
N ARG A 506 17.41 -28.14 -4.52
CA ARG A 506 18.00 -27.20 -5.46
C ARG A 506 17.11 -27.01 -6.68
N VAL A 507 16.97 -25.76 -7.11
CA VAL A 507 16.37 -25.39 -8.39
C VAL A 507 17.49 -25.11 -9.39
N GLU A 508 17.48 -25.84 -10.51
CA GLU A 508 18.50 -25.72 -11.57
C GLU A 508 17.94 -25.06 -12.83
N ASP A 509 16.64 -25.23 -13.09
CA ASP A 509 15.94 -24.60 -14.20
C ASP A 509 14.91 -23.62 -13.65
N VAL A 510 15.31 -22.35 -13.61
CA VAL A 510 14.45 -21.25 -13.16
C VAL A 510 13.57 -20.72 -14.28
N ALA A 511 14.05 -20.77 -15.53
CA ALA A 511 13.34 -20.24 -16.68
C ALA A 511 11.98 -20.93 -16.84
N SER A 512 11.93 -22.26 -16.65
CA SER A 512 10.66 -22.97 -16.73
C SER A 512 9.70 -22.68 -15.58
N LEU A 513 10.16 -22.21 -14.41
CA LEU A 513 9.29 -21.73 -13.33
C LEU A 513 8.72 -20.33 -13.60
N LEU A 514 9.28 -19.62 -14.58
CA LEU A 514 8.92 -18.25 -14.95
C LEU A 514 8.13 -18.19 -16.25
N ASP A 515 7.61 -19.32 -16.74
CA ASP A 515 6.79 -19.35 -17.94
C ASP A 515 5.56 -18.42 -17.79
N PRO A 516 5.38 -17.40 -18.65
CA PRO A 516 4.31 -16.43 -18.48
C PRO A 516 2.90 -17.05 -18.51
N ALA A 517 2.69 -18.12 -19.30
CA ALA A 517 1.39 -18.76 -19.42
C ALA A 517 1.08 -19.63 -18.20
N GLU A 518 2.08 -20.32 -17.63
CA GLU A 518 1.97 -21.06 -16.38
C GLU A 518 1.72 -20.11 -15.19
N LEU A 519 2.50 -19.03 -15.08
CA LEU A 519 2.31 -18.01 -14.04
C LEU A 519 0.92 -17.37 -14.15
N ARG A 520 0.43 -17.10 -15.36
CA ARG A 520 -0.89 -16.51 -15.57
C ARG A 520 -2.00 -17.45 -15.11
N ARG A 521 -1.88 -18.74 -15.45
CA ARG A 521 -2.83 -19.77 -15.01
C ARG A 521 -2.82 -19.97 -13.51
N GLY A 522 -1.63 -20.10 -12.92
CA GLY A 522 -1.46 -20.23 -11.47
C GLY A 522 -2.02 -19.00 -10.74
N PHE A 523 -1.91 -17.83 -11.35
CA PHE A 523 -2.48 -16.60 -10.84
C PHE A 523 -4.01 -16.55 -10.93
N ASP A 524 -4.60 -16.95 -12.05
CA ASP A 524 -6.05 -17.03 -12.21
C ASP A 524 -6.67 -18.04 -11.21
N ASP A 525 -6.02 -19.18 -10.98
CA ASP A 525 -6.39 -20.15 -9.96
C ASP A 525 -6.24 -19.60 -8.53
N TRP A 526 -5.15 -18.88 -8.26
CA TRP A 526 -4.93 -18.23 -6.96
C TRP A 526 -5.95 -17.12 -6.70
N LEU A 527 -6.34 -16.35 -7.72
CA LEU A 527 -7.45 -15.41 -7.63
C LEU A 527 -8.77 -16.14 -7.39
N ALA A 528 -8.97 -17.32 -7.99
CA ALA A 528 -10.14 -18.14 -7.71
C ALA A 528 -10.16 -18.65 -6.25
N ALA A 529 -9.02 -18.67 -5.55
CA ALA A 529 -8.99 -18.91 -4.11
C ALA A 529 -9.72 -17.78 -3.36
N ASN A 530 -10.81 -18.15 -2.70
CA ASN A 530 -11.88 -17.23 -2.29
C ASN A 530 -11.47 -16.06 -1.38
N ALA A 531 -10.35 -16.10 -0.66
CA ALA A 531 -10.05 -15.12 0.39
C ALA A 531 -9.75 -13.69 -0.14
N VAL A 532 -8.93 -13.58 -1.19
CA VAL A 532 -8.54 -12.27 -1.76
C VAL A 532 -9.73 -11.66 -2.50
N MET A 533 -10.41 -12.46 -3.32
CA MET A 533 -11.61 -12.01 -4.03
C MET A 533 -12.73 -11.61 -3.09
N LYS A 534 -12.98 -12.34 -1.99
CA LYS A 534 -13.98 -11.94 -0.97
C LYS A 534 -13.64 -10.59 -0.34
N ARG A 535 -12.36 -10.37 -0.01
CA ARG A 535 -11.90 -9.08 0.54
C ARG A 535 -12.11 -7.93 -0.43
N THR A 536 -11.74 -8.10 -1.70
CA THR A 536 -11.94 -7.08 -2.74
C THR A 536 -13.41 -6.87 -3.04
N PHE A 537 -14.19 -7.96 -3.12
CA PHE A 537 -15.63 -7.91 -3.37
C PHE A 537 -16.33 -7.12 -2.29
N ARG A 538 -15.98 -7.32 -1.02
CA ARG A 538 -16.51 -6.52 0.09
C ARG A 538 -16.32 -5.02 -0.15
N GLN A 539 -15.14 -4.62 -0.64
CA GLN A 539 -14.87 -3.21 -0.91
C GLN A 539 -15.74 -2.67 -2.05
N VAL A 540 -15.75 -3.38 -3.17
CA VAL A 540 -16.58 -3.07 -4.35
C VAL A 540 -18.06 -3.00 -4.00
N ALA A 541 -18.56 -3.96 -3.21
CA ALA A 541 -19.95 -4.05 -2.79
C ALA A 541 -20.36 -2.92 -1.84
N ILE A 542 -19.45 -2.42 -1.00
CA ILE A 542 -19.69 -1.24 -0.17
C ILE A 542 -19.80 0.01 -1.05
N ILE A 543 -18.83 0.25 -1.93
CA ILE A 543 -18.80 1.45 -2.79
C ILE A 543 -20.00 1.47 -3.74
N ALA A 544 -20.31 0.34 -4.39
CA ALA A 544 -21.45 0.23 -5.31
C ALA A 544 -22.83 0.26 -4.59
N GLY A 545 -22.85 0.36 -3.25
CA GLY A 545 -24.07 0.45 -2.46
C GLY A 545 -24.86 -0.85 -2.35
N LEU A 546 -24.22 -2.01 -2.56
CA LEU A 546 -24.81 -3.32 -2.28
C LEU A 546 -24.86 -3.61 -0.77
N ILE A 547 -23.81 -3.16 -0.05
CA ILE A 547 -23.66 -3.37 1.39
C ILE A 547 -23.65 -2.01 2.09
N GLU A 548 -24.69 -1.75 2.87
CA GLU A 548 -24.76 -0.57 3.73
C GLU A 548 -23.95 -0.78 5.02
N ARG A 549 -23.10 0.19 5.37
CA ARG A 549 -22.35 0.20 6.64
C ARG A 549 -23.03 1.05 7.70
N ASN A 550 -23.54 2.21 7.30
CA ASN A 550 -24.17 3.18 8.19
C ASN A 550 -25.69 3.02 8.16
N LEU A 551 -26.28 2.85 9.33
CA LEU A 551 -27.72 2.70 9.55
C LEU A 551 -28.23 3.86 10.43
N PRO A 552 -29.52 4.21 10.38
CA PRO A 552 -30.07 5.15 11.33
C PRO A 552 -29.85 4.65 12.77
N GLY A 553 -29.11 5.40 13.58
CA GLY A 553 -28.83 5.07 14.98
C GLY A 553 -27.68 4.10 15.24
N GLY A 554 -26.94 3.64 14.22
CA GLY A 554 -25.80 2.72 14.42
C GLY A 554 -24.99 2.42 13.17
N ARG A 555 -23.92 1.64 13.32
CA ARG A 555 -23.03 1.20 12.23
C ARG A 555 -22.82 -0.31 12.32
N ARG A 556 -22.86 -1.01 11.18
CA ARG A 556 -22.52 -2.44 11.14
C ARG A 556 -21.05 -2.63 11.50
N THR A 557 -20.77 -3.62 12.33
CA THR A 557 -19.39 -4.02 12.66
C THR A 557 -18.69 -4.62 11.44
N GLY A 558 -17.35 -4.60 11.43
CA GLY A 558 -16.54 -5.23 10.37
C GLY A 558 -16.90 -6.70 10.14
N ARG A 559 -17.13 -7.44 11.23
CA ARG A 559 -17.58 -8.84 11.21
C ARG A 559 -18.93 -9.04 10.54
N GLN A 560 -19.94 -8.23 10.89
CA GLN A 560 -21.27 -8.31 10.27
C GLN A 560 -21.26 -7.97 8.77
N ALA A 561 -20.48 -6.95 8.39
CA ALA A 561 -20.29 -6.58 6.99
C ALA A 561 -19.59 -7.69 6.20
N SER A 562 -18.58 -8.33 6.79
CA SER A 562 -17.83 -9.42 6.16
C SER A 562 -18.71 -10.65 5.93
N PHE A 563 -19.45 -11.10 6.94
CA PHE A 563 -20.35 -12.25 6.81
C PHE A 563 -21.40 -12.05 5.71
N SER A 564 -22.00 -10.86 5.65
CA SER A 564 -22.99 -10.53 4.60
C SER A 564 -22.36 -10.52 3.21
N SER A 565 -21.14 -10.00 3.10
CA SER A 565 -20.39 -9.91 1.84
C SER A 565 -20.03 -11.29 1.29
N ASP A 566 -19.56 -12.19 2.14
CA ASP A 566 -19.12 -13.53 1.72
C ASP A 566 -20.28 -14.35 1.14
N ILE A 567 -21.46 -14.26 1.77
CA ILE A 567 -22.67 -14.91 1.26
C ILE A 567 -23.02 -14.37 -0.13
N LEU A 568 -23.04 -13.04 -0.29
CA LEU A 568 -23.38 -12.42 -1.57
C LEU A 568 -22.37 -12.77 -2.66
N TYR A 569 -21.08 -12.78 -2.34
CA TYR A 569 -20.04 -13.20 -3.26
C TYR A 569 -20.27 -14.63 -3.75
N GLU A 570 -20.52 -15.59 -2.84
CA GLU A 570 -20.75 -16.98 -3.22
C GLU A 570 -22.05 -17.17 -3.99
N THR A 571 -23.12 -16.46 -3.62
CA THR A 571 -24.40 -16.49 -4.35
C THR A 571 -24.22 -16.00 -5.78
N LEU A 572 -23.57 -14.85 -5.98
CA LEU A 572 -23.31 -14.32 -7.32
C LEU A 572 -22.41 -15.26 -8.11
N ARG A 573 -21.32 -15.75 -7.51
CA ARG A 573 -20.40 -16.66 -8.20
C ARG A 573 -21.09 -17.94 -8.68
N ARG A 574 -22.06 -18.47 -7.93
CA ARG A 574 -22.80 -19.70 -8.27
C ARG A 574 -23.93 -19.47 -9.27
N HIS A 575 -24.66 -18.36 -9.15
CA HIS A 575 -25.92 -18.16 -9.88
C HIS A 575 -25.86 -17.10 -10.97
N ASP A 576 -24.86 -16.21 -10.95
CA ASP A 576 -24.62 -15.16 -11.94
C ASP A 576 -23.11 -14.84 -12.05
N PRO A 577 -22.30 -15.76 -12.61
CA PRO A 577 -20.85 -15.57 -12.72
C PRO A 577 -20.46 -14.39 -13.63
N GLY A 578 -21.37 -13.93 -14.50
CA GLY A 578 -21.21 -12.75 -15.35
C GLY A 578 -21.56 -11.43 -14.65
N HIS A 579 -21.95 -11.46 -13.38
CA HIS A 579 -22.43 -10.30 -12.64
C HIS A 579 -21.40 -9.15 -12.63
N LEU A 580 -21.88 -7.91 -12.84
CA LEU A 580 -21.05 -6.71 -12.92
C LEU A 580 -20.05 -6.59 -11.78
N LEU A 581 -20.51 -6.74 -10.53
CA LEU A 581 -19.62 -6.61 -9.37
C LEU A 581 -18.53 -7.68 -9.28
N LEU A 582 -18.73 -8.88 -9.84
CA LEU A 582 -17.66 -9.89 -9.90
C LEU A 582 -16.59 -9.47 -10.91
N ARG A 583 -17.00 -8.91 -12.06
CA ARG A 583 -16.09 -8.33 -13.05
C ARG A 583 -15.30 -7.16 -12.46
N VAL A 584 -15.96 -6.24 -11.77
CA VAL A 584 -15.31 -5.10 -11.09
C VAL A 584 -14.37 -5.59 -9.99
N THR A 585 -14.78 -6.59 -9.21
CA THR A 585 -13.92 -7.19 -8.17
C THR A 585 -12.64 -7.76 -8.76
N ARG A 586 -12.73 -8.47 -9.91
CA ARG A 586 -11.54 -8.99 -10.59
C ARG A 586 -10.63 -7.84 -11.04
N GLN A 587 -11.18 -6.80 -11.69
CA GLN A 587 -10.40 -5.63 -12.12
C GLN A 587 -9.71 -4.92 -10.95
N GLU A 588 -10.39 -4.78 -9.81
CA GLU A 588 -9.84 -4.14 -8.61
C GLU A 588 -8.80 -5.00 -7.91
N ALA A 589 -8.97 -6.33 -7.89
CA ALA A 589 -7.98 -7.25 -7.32
C ALA A 589 -6.66 -7.17 -8.11
N LEU A 590 -6.76 -7.07 -9.44
CA LEU A 590 -5.64 -6.91 -10.37
C LEU A 590 -4.94 -5.55 -10.28
N ARG A 591 -5.63 -4.49 -9.83
CA ARG A 591 -5.06 -3.14 -9.66
C ARG A 591 -4.47 -2.91 -8.27
N GLY A 592 -5.09 -3.46 -7.22
CA GLY A 592 -4.84 -3.05 -5.84
C GLY A 592 -4.04 -4.02 -4.96
N LEU A 593 -4.40 -5.31 -4.95
CA LEU A 593 -3.80 -6.30 -4.03
C LEU A 593 -2.72 -7.15 -4.69
N VAL A 594 -2.73 -7.21 -6.01
CA VAL A 594 -1.82 -7.99 -6.82
C VAL A 594 -1.33 -7.07 -7.91
N ASP A 595 -0.01 -6.92 -8.01
CA ASP A 595 0.57 -6.17 -9.12
C ASP A 595 1.11 -7.15 -10.16
N TYR A 596 0.20 -7.94 -10.74
CA TYR A 596 0.55 -8.91 -11.78
C TYR A 596 0.98 -8.20 -13.07
N GLY A 597 0.46 -6.99 -13.33
CA GLY A 597 0.88 -6.17 -14.45
C GLY A 597 2.39 -5.90 -14.43
N ARG A 598 2.96 -5.53 -13.28
CA ARG A 598 4.42 -5.38 -13.15
C ARG A 598 5.20 -6.70 -13.30
N ILE A 599 4.59 -7.85 -13.00
CA ILE A 599 5.21 -9.15 -13.30
C ILE A 599 5.20 -9.38 -14.82
N GLU A 600 4.11 -9.09 -15.52
CA GLU A 600 4.04 -9.16 -16.99
C GLU A 600 5.04 -8.22 -17.65
N GLU A 601 5.18 -6.99 -17.15
CA GLU A 601 6.20 -6.03 -17.60
C GLU A 601 7.62 -6.56 -17.36
N LEU A 602 7.89 -7.12 -16.17
CA LEU A 602 9.18 -7.75 -15.85
C LEU A 602 9.49 -8.89 -16.84
N LEU A 603 8.57 -9.82 -17.04
CA LEU A 603 8.74 -10.97 -17.92
C LEU A 603 8.91 -10.55 -19.39
N ALA A 604 8.11 -9.58 -19.85
CA ALA A 604 8.24 -9.01 -21.19
C ALA A 604 9.59 -8.31 -21.40
N ARG A 605 10.08 -7.60 -20.38
CA ARG A 605 11.37 -6.89 -20.42
C ARG A 605 12.55 -7.85 -20.51
N ILE A 606 12.54 -8.93 -19.73
CA ILE A 606 13.67 -9.89 -19.67
C ILE A 606 13.63 -10.92 -20.81
N GLY A 607 12.45 -11.27 -21.33
CA GLY A 607 12.30 -12.38 -22.28
C GLY A 607 12.83 -13.69 -21.71
N ASP A 608 13.75 -14.33 -22.43
CA ASP A 608 14.43 -15.57 -22.05
C ASP A 608 15.74 -15.35 -21.26
N ARG A 609 16.11 -14.09 -20.98
CA ARG A 609 17.39 -13.73 -20.35
C ARG A 609 17.33 -13.87 -18.84
N VAL A 610 17.48 -15.11 -18.36
CA VAL A 610 17.59 -15.45 -16.93
C VAL A 610 19.00 -15.93 -16.60
N ASP A 611 19.68 -15.21 -15.70
CA ASP A 611 21.02 -15.54 -15.23
C ASP A 611 20.95 -16.28 -13.91
N LEU A 612 21.07 -17.61 -13.93
CA LEU A 612 21.23 -18.40 -12.71
C LEU A 612 22.71 -18.49 -12.30
N VAL A 613 23.05 -17.87 -11.18
CA VAL A 613 24.39 -17.93 -10.57
C VAL A 613 24.35 -18.78 -9.31
N ARG A 614 25.07 -19.90 -9.31
CA ARG A 614 25.27 -20.71 -8.09
C ARG A 614 26.43 -20.13 -7.29
N THR A 615 26.22 -19.96 -5.98
CA THR A 615 27.26 -19.56 -5.03
C THR A 615 27.28 -20.50 -3.83
N ASP A 616 28.39 -20.54 -3.10
CA ASP A 616 28.59 -21.46 -1.97
C ASP A 616 28.02 -20.93 -0.64
N ARG A 617 27.50 -19.70 -0.63
CA ARG A 617 27.02 -18.98 0.55
C ARG A 617 26.11 -17.82 0.16
N PRO A 618 25.33 -17.26 1.09
CA PRO A 618 24.56 -16.03 0.83
C PRO A 618 25.46 -14.91 0.30
N THR A 619 25.01 -14.27 -0.78
CA THR A 619 25.68 -13.12 -1.38
C THR A 619 25.39 -11.83 -0.59
N PRO A 620 26.17 -10.76 -0.79
CA PRO A 620 25.92 -9.47 -0.14
C PRO A 620 24.53 -8.91 -0.39
N PHE A 621 23.96 -9.14 -1.57
CA PHE A 621 22.60 -8.71 -1.92
C PHE A 621 21.52 -9.63 -1.31
N ALA A 622 21.78 -10.93 -1.20
CA ALA A 622 20.83 -11.86 -0.60
C ALA A 622 20.81 -11.81 0.94
N ALA A 623 21.95 -11.48 1.58
CA ALA A 623 22.09 -11.47 3.03
C ALA A 623 21.05 -10.59 3.77
N PRO A 624 20.74 -9.35 3.33
CA PRO A 624 19.66 -8.54 3.91
C PRO A 624 18.28 -9.23 3.96
N LEU A 625 17.93 -10.05 2.97
CA LEU A 625 16.61 -10.71 2.91
C LEU A 625 16.40 -11.70 4.05
N PHE A 626 17.46 -12.28 4.62
CA PHE A 626 17.36 -13.14 5.81
C PHE A 626 16.93 -12.39 7.08
N LEU A 627 17.15 -11.08 7.11
CA LEU A 627 16.80 -10.20 8.23
C LEU A 627 15.43 -9.52 8.02
N GLU A 628 14.80 -9.73 6.86
CA GLU A 628 13.48 -9.19 6.58
C GLU A 628 12.38 -9.88 7.39
N MET A 629 11.43 -9.08 7.83
CA MET A 629 10.25 -9.57 8.53
C MET A 629 9.14 -9.92 7.53
N GLY A 630 8.31 -10.90 7.89
CA GLY A 630 7.14 -11.29 7.09
C GLY A 630 7.42 -12.39 6.07
N TRP A 631 8.26 -13.36 6.44
CA TRP A 631 8.38 -14.63 5.72
C TRP A 631 7.00 -15.30 5.62
N VAL A 632 6.63 -15.67 4.41
CA VAL A 632 5.39 -16.39 4.10
C VAL A 632 5.71 -17.88 4.12
N PRO A 633 5.16 -18.66 5.07
CA PRO A 633 5.34 -20.10 5.09
C PRO A 633 4.58 -20.75 3.94
N ILE A 634 5.14 -21.84 3.39
CA ILE A 634 4.48 -22.72 2.43
C ILE A 634 4.04 -23.97 3.17
N GLU A 635 2.77 -24.32 3.03
CA GLU A 635 2.24 -25.63 3.43
C GLU A 635 2.33 -26.53 2.19
N GLY A 636 2.96 -27.70 2.30
CA GLY A 636 3.17 -28.58 1.16
C GLY A 636 4.28 -29.60 1.38
N GLN A 637 4.78 -30.17 0.28
CA GLN A 637 5.71 -31.30 0.24
C GLN A 637 7.00 -31.04 1.04
N GLY A 638 7.49 -29.79 1.07
CA GLY A 638 8.67 -29.43 1.85
C GLY A 638 8.50 -29.67 3.35
N ARG A 639 7.32 -29.33 3.90
CA ARG A 639 7.03 -29.57 5.32
C ARG A 639 6.77 -31.04 5.61
N GLU A 640 6.07 -31.74 4.73
CA GLU A 640 5.84 -33.17 4.85
C GLU A 640 7.15 -33.95 4.87
N ARG A 641 8.11 -33.59 4.02
CA ARG A 641 9.47 -34.14 4.02
C ARG A 641 10.22 -33.86 5.33
N LEU A 642 10.17 -32.63 5.85
CA LEU A 642 10.78 -32.31 7.14
C LEU A 642 10.17 -33.13 8.29
N LEU A 643 8.86 -33.34 8.28
CA LEU A 643 8.16 -34.15 9.25
C LEU A 643 8.53 -35.63 9.13
N ALA A 644 8.60 -36.16 7.91
CA ALA A 644 9.03 -37.53 7.64
C ALA A 644 10.49 -37.75 8.11
N ASP A 645 11.42 -36.87 7.71
CA ASP A 645 12.82 -36.95 8.12
C ASP A 645 12.99 -36.83 9.64
N ALA A 646 12.21 -35.96 10.30
CA ALA A 646 12.23 -35.81 11.75
C ALA A 646 11.63 -37.03 12.46
N MET A 647 10.57 -37.62 11.91
CA MET A 647 9.96 -38.85 12.40
C MET A 647 10.94 -40.02 12.26
N ASP A 648 11.60 -40.18 11.11
CA ASP A 648 12.59 -41.23 10.88
C ASP A 648 13.77 -41.11 11.84
N ARG A 649 14.29 -39.90 12.07
CA ARG A 649 15.34 -39.65 13.07
C ARG A 649 14.87 -39.95 14.49
N LEU A 650 13.65 -39.53 14.85
CA LEU A 650 13.08 -39.83 16.17
C LEU A 650 12.90 -41.34 16.38
N MET A 651 12.45 -42.06 15.35
CA MET A 651 12.31 -43.51 15.38
C MET A 651 13.66 -44.20 15.58
N GLN A 652 14.70 -43.76 14.86
CA GLN A 652 16.07 -44.25 15.02
C GLN A 652 16.65 -43.92 16.41
N ASP A 653 16.55 -42.68 16.86
CA ASP A 653 17.08 -42.23 18.16
C ASP A 653 16.37 -42.92 19.34
N ALA A 654 15.08 -43.22 19.19
CA ALA A 654 14.30 -43.97 20.18
C ALA A 654 14.46 -45.49 20.07
N GLY A 655 15.21 -46.00 19.09
CA GLY A 655 15.40 -47.44 18.82
C GLY A 655 14.11 -48.16 18.44
N LEU A 656 13.12 -47.43 17.92
CA LEU A 656 11.80 -47.94 17.54
C LEU A 656 11.82 -48.62 16.16
N ASP A 657 12.87 -48.37 15.37
CA ASP A 657 13.19 -49.09 14.13
C ASP A 657 13.56 -50.57 14.35
N MET A 658 13.87 -50.94 15.60
CA MET A 658 14.20 -52.32 16.01
C MET A 658 12.99 -53.14 16.49
N LEU A 659 11.79 -52.55 16.53
CA LEU A 659 10.56 -53.26 16.92
C LEU A 659 9.98 -54.06 15.73
N PRO A 660 9.71 -55.37 15.90
CA PRO A 660 9.08 -56.16 14.84
C PRO A 660 7.58 -55.83 14.73
N GLY A 661 7.21 -55.15 13.64
CA GLY A 661 5.83 -55.08 13.12
C GLY A 661 4.93 -54.01 13.73
N ASP A 662 4.91 -52.83 13.11
CA ASP A 662 3.71 -52.13 12.60
C ASP A 662 4.16 -50.80 11.97
N LEU A 663 4.71 -50.87 10.76
CA LEU A 663 4.93 -49.69 9.93
C LEU A 663 3.60 -49.38 9.22
N PRO A 664 2.98 -48.19 9.39
CA PRO A 664 1.97 -47.76 8.44
C PRO A 664 2.70 -47.52 7.12
N SER A 665 2.46 -48.42 6.17
CA SER A 665 2.76 -48.22 4.76
C SER A 665 2.33 -46.82 4.34
N GLY A 666 3.31 -46.03 3.90
CA GLY A 666 3.10 -44.70 3.34
C GLY A 666 2.21 -44.78 2.10
N THR A 667 0.91 -44.63 2.31
CA THR A 667 -0.06 -44.19 1.32
C THR A 667 -1.06 -43.31 2.03
N VAL A 668 -0.86 -42.00 1.95
CA VAL A 668 -1.92 -41.02 2.20
C VAL A 668 -2.86 -41.10 0.99
N PRO A 669 -4.18 -41.38 1.15
CA PRO A 669 -5.10 -41.34 0.03
C PRO A 669 -5.27 -39.89 -0.47
N ALA A 670 -5.43 -39.77 -1.80
CA ALA A 670 -5.45 -38.54 -2.60
C ALA A 670 -6.40 -37.42 -2.14
#